data_AF-A0A931CNX4-F1
#
_entry.id   AF-A0A931CNX4-F1
#
_cell.length_a   1.000
_cell.length_b   1.000
_cell.length_c   1.000
_cell.angle_alpha   90.00
_cell.angle_beta   90.00
_cell.angle_gamma   90.00
#
_symmetry.space_group_name_H-M   'P 1'
#
loop_
_entity.id
_entity.type
_entity.pdbx_description
1 polymer ?
#
loop_
_entity_poly.entity_id
_entity_poly.type
_entity_poly.pdbx_seq_one_letter_code
_entity_poly.pdbx_strand_id
1 'polypeptide(L)'
;MPMGIDVSGWQGNVNWAAQRNNGVRFAYVKASEGTSAMNDYFGQQYNGAAAVGILRGAYHYARPDLSSGASEARTFANSGGGWAADGRTLPGVLDLEAGTPRTSGTCYGKTPGQLTAWTRDFTSTYKALTGRDAVIYTGYYFWQDCLGGTASFSGTNPLWIAAYGAAANNVYIPGGWPQYTFWQYTSDGGDQNVFNGSYSQLQAFAATAGSEPGTLLVKGTSDPTIYMLSGSSKYAIPDWATFLRYQGVSALLTLDDGYLARLTTGPAVGRFVRSPDGTISLLNGGALNRVPNCSMMNDFGGGNCTNWVPLSNTQLARFSKGPELANAVLLPGSRNLFVKGGATREYFDVSALTQAGLPTRQISLPEDMFTSVPRGTPIMRADSIAIDRETGTPYLYTLGQLHALPVSVNKENVWTRSLAVYHMDAVSLGKLKKTGPYTGWAANASGSKAYLVGSEKKFQLTSAPNWGVSVTTMSDGLLALIANGSRISLPALISIDTSANIYALDGGKFRQISDWATLTNLFGPTLPPIVDLPPMVTNSLAPAAPILPTGKLYVAPTSPMVYLSDGTGSMVPLPNFSIASRLGINGYTHVSTASLAPYRISNQVLTPVLNCNGGKYLQRNGKFVRLSTSVSSTGLLPSTALARSTCQALGVPASGFTTVSRPVFVMDDASSTVYSLQGKTKRPVGNWARLVSLNGGRTDPIIAVYDVATLASLPSGKAA
;
A
#
# COMPACT_ATOMS: atom_id res chain seq x y z
N MET A 1 -38.34 -27.22 -10.14
CA MET A 1 -38.27 -28.43 -9.30
C MET A 1 -39.31 -29.42 -9.80
N PRO A 2 -39.01 -30.74 -9.91
CA PRO A 2 -40.01 -31.74 -10.21
C PRO A 2 -41.17 -31.65 -9.22
N MET A 3 -42.39 -31.65 -9.72
CA MET A 3 -43.60 -31.72 -8.88
C MET A 3 -43.97 -33.17 -8.62
N GLY A 4 -44.53 -33.42 -7.45
CA GLY A 4 -45.05 -34.71 -7.05
C GLY A 4 -46.29 -34.59 -6.20
N ILE A 5 -46.89 -35.73 -5.91
CA ILE A 5 -48.04 -35.85 -5.00
C ILE A 5 -47.79 -36.99 -4.03
N ASP A 6 -48.49 -36.99 -2.90
CA ASP A 6 -48.59 -38.17 -2.06
C ASP A 6 -50.04 -38.54 -1.82
N VAL A 7 -50.31 -39.85 -1.77
CA VAL A 7 -51.67 -40.40 -1.76
C VAL A 7 -51.78 -41.57 -0.80
N SER A 8 -52.99 -41.78 -0.32
CA SER A 8 -53.35 -42.83 0.62
C SER A 8 -54.74 -43.41 0.30
N GLY A 9 -55.29 -44.22 1.20
CA GLY A 9 -56.67 -44.71 1.07
C GLY A 9 -57.72 -43.59 0.96
N TRP A 10 -57.42 -42.37 1.42
CA TRP A 10 -58.32 -41.22 1.34
C TRP A 10 -58.64 -40.79 -0.09
N GLN A 11 -57.72 -40.99 -1.04
CA GLN A 11 -57.91 -40.60 -2.44
C GLN A 11 -58.56 -41.70 -3.30
N GLY A 12 -58.67 -42.93 -2.78
CA GLY A 12 -59.13 -44.08 -3.56
C GLY A 12 -58.30 -44.32 -4.83
N ASN A 13 -58.94 -44.73 -5.92
CA ASN A 13 -58.25 -44.92 -7.20
C ASN A 13 -57.86 -43.58 -7.83
N VAL A 14 -56.58 -43.45 -8.24
CA VAL A 14 -56.04 -42.22 -8.82
C VAL A 14 -55.97 -42.29 -10.35
N ASN A 15 -56.42 -41.24 -11.03
CA ASN A 15 -56.23 -41.08 -12.47
C ASN A 15 -54.79 -40.62 -12.79
N TRP A 16 -53.87 -41.58 -12.86
CA TRP A 16 -52.44 -41.31 -13.04
C TRP A 16 -52.08 -40.65 -14.38
N ALA A 17 -52.81 -40.94 -15.45
CA ALA A 17 -52.59 -40.29 -16.74
C ALA A 17 -52.88 -38.79 -16.65
N ALA A 18 -53.98 -38.40 -15.99
CA ALA A 18 -54.28 -36.99 -15.74
C ALA A 18 -53.19 -36.34 -14.87
N GLN A 19 -52.74 -37.00 -13.80
CA GLN A 19 -51.67 -36.47 -12.94
C GLN A 19 -50.36 -36.27 -13.72
N ARG A 20 -49.96 -37.25 -14.55
CA ARG A 20 -48.75 -37.16 -15.38
C ARG A 20 -48.82 -35.99 -16.37
N ASN A 21 -49.98 -35.77 -16.97
CA ASN A 21 -50.26 -34.67 -17.89
C ASN A 21 -50.24 -33.31 -17.17
N ASN A 22 -50.70 -33.27 -15.91
CA ASN A 22 -50.64 -32.09 -15.05
C ASN A 22 -49.25 -31.78 -14.48
N GLY A 23 -48.20 -32.48 -14.94
CA GLY A 23 -46.82 -32.16 -14.57
C GLY A 23 -46.26 -32.96 -13.40
N VAL A 24 -47.01 -33.91 -12.83
CA VAL A 24 -46.51 -34.81 -11.78
C VAL A 24 -45.39 -35.69 -12.33
N ARG A 25 -44.28 -35.80 -11.58
CA ARG A 25 -43.06 -36.53 -11.94
C ARG A 25 -42.63 -37.54 -10.90
N PHE A 26 -43.08 -37.39 -9.66
CA PHE A 26 -43.00 -38.44 -8.64
C PHE A 26 -44.27 -38.56 -7.82
N ALA A 27 -44.43 -39.71 -7.15
CA ALA A 27 -45.47 -39.92 -6.16
C ALA A 27 -44.98 -40.75 -4.96
N TYR A 28 -45.47 -40.43 -3.77
CA TYR A 28 -45.37 -41.31 -2.60
C TYR A 28 -46.74 -41.90 -2.27
N VAL A 29 -46.80 -43.21 -1.99
CA VAL A 29 -48.06 -43.92 -1.76
C VAL A 29 -48.04 -44.55 -0.37
N LYS A 30 -49.07 -44.33 0.46
CA LYS A 30 -49.16 -44.98 1.77
C LYS A 30 -49.20 -46.48 1.59
N ALA A 31 -48.24 -47.20 2.17
CA ALA A 31 -48.24 -48.67 2.16
C ALA A 31 -48.87 -49.21 3.44
N SER A 32 -48.41 -48.72 4.59
CA SER A 32 -48.79 -49.25 5.90
C SER A 32 -48.82 -48.18 6.99
N GLU A 33 -49.51 -48.51 8.08
CA GLU A 33 -49.57 -47.76 9.33
C GLU A 33 -49.45 -48.73 10.51
N GLY A 34 -48.51 -48.44 11.41
CA GLY A 34 -48.19 -49.35 12.53
C GLY A 34 -47.83 -50.76 12.05
N THR A 35 -48.40 -51.79 12.67
CA THR A 35 -48.15 -53.19 12.31
C THR A 35 -49.32 -53.90 11.64
N SER A 36 -50.48 -53.25 11.50
CA SER A 36 -51.73 -53.94 11.11
C SER A 36 -52.57 -53.24 10.05
N ALA A 37 -52.42 -51.93 9.84
CA ALA A 37 -53.22 -51.19 8.86
C ALA A 37 -52.47 -51.09 7.53
N MET A 38 -53.08 -51.61 6.46
CA MET A 38 -52.57 -51.55 5.09
C MET A 38 -53.48 -50.70 4.22
N ASN A 39 -52.92 -50.08 3.18
CA ASN A 39 -53.72 -49.32 2.22
C ASN A 39 -54.30 -50.25 1.13
N ASP A 40 -55.63 -50.46 1.16
CA ASP A 40 -56.35 -51.29 0.19
C ASP A 40 -56.18 -50.82 -1.27
N TYR A 41 -55.86 -49.54 -1.48
CA TYR A 41 -55.64 -48.96 -2.82
C TYR A 41 -54.17 -48.98 -3.26
N PHE A 42 -53.24 -49.45 -2.42
CA PHE A 42 -51.80 -49.39 -2.70
C PHE A 42 -51.43 -49.98 -4.06
N GLY A 43 -52.00 -51.13 -4.41
CA GLY A 43 -51.70 -51.79 -5.68
C GLY A 43 -52.02 -50.93 -6.91
N GLN A 44 -53.19 -50.27 -6.94
CA GLN A 44 -53.58 -49.38 -8.03
C GLN A 44 -52.75 -48.09 -8.01
N GLN A 45 -52.53 -47.53 -6.83
CA GLN A 45 -51.84 -46.26 -6.68
C GLN A 45 -50.35 -46.40 -7.06
N TYR A 46 -49.67 -47.39 -6.52
CA TYR A 46 -48.24 -47.61 -6.74
C TYR A 46 -47.92 -48.04 -8.19
N ASN A 47 -48.64 -49.05 -8.70
CA ASN A 47 -48.39 -49.55 -10.05
C ASN A 47 -48.96 -48.63 -11.14
N GLY A 48 -50.09 -47.97 -10.87
CA GLY A 48 -50.69 -47.01 -11.80
C GLY A 48 -49.79 -45.80 -12.06
N ALA A 49 -49.11 -45.28 -11.03
CA ALA A 49 -48.10 -44.23 -11.18
C ALA A 49 -46.93 -44.72 -12.06
N ALA A 50 -46.42 -45.93 -11.80
CA ALA A 50 -45.34 -46.53 -12.55
C ALA A 50 -45.67 -46.70 -14.04
N ALA A 51 -46.90 -47.13 -14.35
CA ALA A 51 -47.38 -47.40 -15.71
C ALA A 51 -47.37 -46.16 -16.63
N VAL A 52 -47.49 -44.96 -16.06
CA VAL A 52 -47.43 -43.69 -16.80
C VAL A 52 -46.07 -42.98 -16.64
N GLY A 53 -45.05 -43.68 -16.13
CA GLY A 53 -43.68 -43.17 -16.01
C GLY A 53 -43.50 -42.11 -14.91
N ILE A 54 -44.32 -42.14 -13.86
CA ILE A 54 -44.09 -41.37 -12.63
C ILE A 54 -43.15 -42.18 -11.72
N LEU A 55 -42.10 -41.54 -11.20
CA LEU A 55 -41.22 -42.17 -10.19
C LEU A 55 -42.02 -42.37 -8.91
N ARG A 56 -41.92 -43.54 -8.28
CA ARG A 56 -42.80 -43.88 -7.15
C ARG A 56 -42.02 -44.45 -5.98
N GLY A 57 -42.43 -44.06 -4.78
CA GLY A 57 -42.01 -44.69 -3.54
C GLY A 57 -43.22 -44.94 -2.65
N ALA A 58 -43.00 -45.63 -1.54
CA ALA A 58 -44.02 -45.87 -0.54
C ALA A 58 -43.70 -45.11 0.75
N TYR A 59 -44.70 -44.84 1.57
CA TYR A 59 -44.50 -44.31 2.92
C TYR A 59 -45.21 -45.15 3.98
N HIS A 60 -44.65 -45.08 5.19
CA HIS A 60 -45.14 -45.75 6.39
C HIS A 60 -45.56 -44.70 7.43
N TYR A 61 -46.83 -44.71 7.83
CA TYR A 61 -47.30 -43.84 8.92
C TYR A 61 -46.96 -44.49 10.27
N ALA A 62 -46.05 -43.87 10.99
CA ALA A 62 -45.48 -44.43 12.21
C ALA A 62 -46.51 -44.51 13.35
N ARG A 63 -46.48 -45.61 14.12
CA ARG A 63 -47.21 -45.74 15.39
C ARG A 63 -46.27 -46.13 16.54
N PRO A 64 -45.38 -45.20 16.96
CA PRO A 64 -44.41 -45.50 18.01
C PRO A 64 -45.05 -45.96 19.34
N ASP A 65 -46.30 -45.58 19.59
CA ASP A 65 -47.10 -46.01 20.74
C ASP A 65 -47.43 -47.52 20.73
N LEU A 66 -47.43 -48.17 19.57
CA LEU A 66 -47.93 -49.54 19.40
C LEU A 66 -46.83 -50.60 19.29
N SER A 67 -45.66 -50.27 18.73
CA SER A 67 -44.60 -51.27 18.50
C SER A 67 -43.20 -50.67 18.41
N SER A 68 -42.16 -51.48 18.19
CA SER A 68 -40.79 -50.98 17.97
C SER A 68 -40.55 -50.51 16.54
N GLY A 69 -39.58 -49.62 16.35
CA GLY A 69 -39.22 -49.10 15.03
C GLY A 69 -38.81 -50.21 14.07
N ALA A 70 -38.08 -51.21 14.54
CA ALA A 70 -37.72 -52.37 13.74
C ALA A 70 -38.92 -53.22 13.30
N SER A 71 -39.96 -53.32 14.14
CA SER A 71 -41.18 -54.06 13.80
C SER A 71 -41.96 -53.37 12.68
N GLU A 72 -42.10 -52.05 12.76
CA GLU A 72 -42.75 -51.25 11.72
C GLU A 72 -41.93 -51.19 10.44
N ALA A 73 -40.60 -51.08 10.53
CA ALA A 73 -39.74 -51.13 9.35
C ALA A 73 -39.85 -52.46 8.59
N ARG A 74 -39.94 -53.59 9.31
CA ARG A 74 -40.19 -54.92 8.70
C ARG A 74 -41.58 -55.00 8.07
N THR A 75 -42.60 -54.51 8.78
CA THR A 75 -43.99 -54.47 8.27
C THR A 75 -44.06 -53.65 6.98
N PHE A 76 -43.45 -52.46 6.99
CA PHE A 76 -43.37 -51.57 5.85
C PHE A 76 -42.66 -52.21 4.67
N ALA A 77 -41.44 -52.73 4.86
CA ALA A 77 -40.69 -53.39 3.79
C ALA A 77 -41.47 -54.54 3.15
N ASN A 78 -42.19 -55.34 3.94
CA ASN A 78 -43.00 -56.46 3.47
C ASN A 78 -44.32 -56.06 2.80
N SER A 79 -44.79 -54.83 3.01
CA SER A 79 -46.12 -54.37 2.57
C SER A 79 -46.07 -53.32 1.47
N GLY A 80 -44.98 -53.29 0.70
CA GLY A 80 -44.80 -52.36 -0.42
C GLY A 80 -43.73 -51.28 -0.21
N GLY A 81 -43.14 -51.22 0.99
CA GLY A 81 -42.01 -50.34 1.32
C GLY A 81 -40.66 -50.81 0.82
N GLY A 82 -40.59 -51.95 0.11
CA GLY A 82 -39.36 -52.40 -0.52
C GLY A 82 -38.81 -51.39 -1.53
N TRP A 83 -37.51 -51.49 -1.80
CA TRP A 83 -36.83 -50.67 -2.80
C TRP A 83 -36.13 -51.54 -3.85
N ALA A 84 -36.18 -51.11 -5.11
CA ALA A 84 -35.47 -51.75 -6.21
C ALA A 84 -34.66 -50.72 -7.00
N ALA A 85 -33.46 -51.11 -7.44
CA ALA A 85 -32.55 -50.31 -8.28
C ALA A 85 -33.01 -50.24 -9.75
N ASP A 86 -34.30 -50.00 -9.99
CA ASP A 86 -34.94 -50.03 -11.32
C ASP A 86 -34.97 -48.65 -11.99
N GLY A 87 -34.33 -47.64 -11.38
CA GLY A 87 -34.36 -46.25 -11.83
C GLY A 87 -35.73 -45.58 -11.73
N ARG A 88 -36.69 -46.24 -11.08
CA ARG A 88 -38.10 -45.79 -10.95
C ARG A 88 -38.59 -45.79 -9.51
N THR A 89 -37.90 -46.49 -8.60
CA THR A 89 -38.27 -46.67 -7.19
C THR A 89 -37.58 -45.68 -6.29
N LEU A 90 -38.34 -44.82 -5.64
CA LEU A 90 -37.82 -43.94 -4.59
C LEU A 90 -37.64 -44.71 -3.29
N PRO A 91 -36.66 -44.35 -2.43
CA PRO A 91 -36.55 -44.89 -1.07
C PRO A 91 -37.86 -44.73 -0.31
N GLY A 92 -38.20 -45.71 0.51
CA GLY A 92 -39.33 -45.62 1.41
C GLY A 92 -39.20 -44.47 2.42
N VAL A 93 -40.35 -43.97 2.85
CA VAL A 93 -40.46 -42.86 3.79
C VAL A 93 -40.98 -43.35 5.12
N LEU A 94 -40.34 -42.90 6.19
CA LEU A 94 -40.90 -42.89 7.53
C LEU A 94 -41.69 -41.58 7.70
N ASP A 95 -43.01 -41.68 7.70
CA ASP A 95 -43.89 -40.58 8.07
C ASP A 95 -44.03 -40.58 9.60
N LEU A 96 -43.36 -39.61 10.23
CA LEU A 96 -43.34 -39.44 11.68
C LEU A 96 -43.78 -38.01 12.03
N GLU A 97 -45.07 -37.87 12.27
CA GLU A 97 -45.73 -36.61 12.61
C GLU A 97 -46.68 -36.75 13.81
N ALA A 98 -47.46 -35.71 14.10
CA ALA A 98 -48.42 -35.73 15.20
C ALA A 98 -49.55 -36.75 14.94
N GLY A 99 -49.70 -37.73 15.83
CA GLY A 99 -50.64 -38.84 15.63
C GLY A 99 -52.11 -38.42 15.52
N THR A 100 -52.85 -39.12 14.65
CA THR A 100 -54.32 -39.09 14.59
C THR A 100 -54.94 -40.47 14.88
N PRO A 101 -56.00 -40.59 15.71
CA PRO A 101 -56.65 -39.52 16.48
C PRO A 101 -55.73 -38.98 17.59
N ARG A 102 -55.98 -37.75 18.03
CA ARG A 102 -55.20 -37.05 19.07
C ARG A 102 -55.15 -37.75 20.45
N THR A 103 -55.71 -38.96 20.56
CA THR A 103 -55.77 -39.80 21.76
C THR A 103 -54.46 -40.54 22.05
N SER A 104 -53.48 -40.59 21.13
CA SER A 104 -52.15 -41.20 21.38
C SER A 104 -51.25 -40.39 22.33
N GLY A 105 -51.77 -39.32 22.96
CA GLY A 105 -51.01 -38.39 23.79
C GLY A 105 -50.04 -37.53 22.97
N THR A 106 -49.52 -36.45 23.59
CA THR A 106 -48.47 -35.63 22.98
C THR A 106 -47.25 -36.52 22.69
N CYS A 107 -46.72 -36.49 21.47
CA CYS A 107 -45.54 -37.26 21.05
C CYS A 107 -45.64 -38.78 21.25
N TYR A 108 -46.83 -39.37 21.07
CA TYR A 108 -47.07 -40.82 21.25
C TYR A 108 -46.78 -41.35 22.67
N GLY A 109 -46.85 -40.46 23.68
CA GLY A 109 -46.52 -40.81 25.06
C GLY A 109 -45.03 -41.10 25.29
N LYS A 110 -44.15 -40.70 24.36
CA LYS A 110 -42.70 -40.91 24.45
C LYS A 110 -41.97 -39.62 24.81
N THR A 111 -40.84 -39.78 25.51
CA THR A 111 -39.87 -38.69 25.65
C THR A 111 -39.07 -38.49 24.35
N PRO A 112 -38.45 -37.31 24.14
CA PRO A 112 -37.59 -37.07 22.99
C PRO A 112 -36.50 -38.12 22.76
N GLY A 113 -35.87 -38.60 23.83
CA GLY A 113 -34.87 -39.65 23.75
C GLY A 113 -35.45 -41.00 23.30
N GLN A 114 -36.63 -41.37 23.79
CA GLN A 114 -37.31 -42.61 23.39
C GLN A 114 -37.77 -42.56 21.94
N LEU A 115 -38.32 -41.42 21.49
CA LEU A 115 -38.75 -41.27 20.10
C LEU A 115 -37.56 -41.21 19.13
N THR A 116 -36.45 -40.58 19.54
CA THR A 116 -35.18 -40.62 18.81
C THR A 116 -34.65 -42.07 18.68
N ALA A 117 -34.66 -42.84 19.77
CA ALA A 117 -34.22 -44.24 19.74
C ALA A 117 -35.11 -45.10 18.83
N TRP A 118 -36.43 -44.92 18.91
CA TRP A 118 -37.40 -45.60 18.05
C TRP A 118 -37.18 -45.26 16.56
N THR A 119 -36.96 -43.98 16.25
CA THR A 119 -36.69 -43.51 14.87
C THR A 119 -35.40 -44.12 14.32
N ARG A 120 -34.36 -44.23 15.17
CA ARG A 120 -33.11 -44.91 14.80
C ARG A 120 -33.30 -46.39 14.56
N ASP A 121 -34.10 -47.06 15.40
CA ASP A 121 -34.42 -48.48 15.25
C ASP A 121 -35.15 -48.76 13.92
N PHE A 122 -36.12 -47.91 13.56
CA PHE A 122 -36.81 -47.98 12.27
C PHE A 122 -35.85 -47.77 11.10
N THR A 123 -35.15 -46.63 11.08
CA THR A 123 -34.32 -46.21 9.93
C THR A 123 -33.14 -47.15 9.69
N SER A 124 -32.51 -47.66 10.76
CA SER A 124 -31.43 -48.64 10.64
C SER A 124 -31.93 -50.01 10.16
N THR A 125 -33.09 -50.47 10.67
CA THR A 125 -33.70 -51.73 10.21
C THR A 125 -34.11 -51.62 8.74
N TYR A 126 -34.75 -50.51 8.35
CA TYR A 126 -35.15 -50.27 6.97
C TYR A 126 -33.94 -50.25 6.02
N LYS A 127 -32.83 -49.60 6.43
CA LYS A 127 -31.57 -49.61 5.67
C LYS A 127 -30.99 -51.01 5.54
N ALA A 128 -31.02 -51.81 6.59
CA ALA A 128 -30.56 -53.19 6.55
C ALA A 128 -31.40 -54.06 5.60
N LEU A 129 -32.71 -53.82 5.50
CA LEU A 129 -33.62 -54.59 4.65
C LEU A 129 -33.56 -54.17 3.17
N THR A 130 -33.34 -52.89 2.89
CA THR A 130 -33.52 -52.33 1.54
C THR A 130 -32.24 -51.77 0.91
N GLY A 131 -31.16 -51.64 1.70
CA GLY A 131 -29.94 -50.95 1.30
C GLY A 131 -30.09 -49.42 1.19
N ARG A 132 -31.24 -48.85 1.55
CA ARG A 132 -31.53 -47.41 1.43
C ARG A 132 -31.77 -46.77 2.80
N ASP A 133 -31.22 -45.58 3.00
CA ASP A 133 -31.67 -44.71 4.09
C ASP A 133 -33.12 -44.28 3.82
N ALA A 134 -34.00 -44.50 4.81
CA ALA A 134 -35.38 -44.02 4.72
C ALA A 134 -35.40 -42.49 4.66
N VAL A 135 -36.28 -41.93 3.82
CA VAL A 135 -36.63 -40.51 3.91
C VAL A 135 -37.44 -40.30 5.18
N ILE A 136 -37.21 -39.22 5.92
CA ILE A 136 -38.01 -38.86 7.08
C ILE A 136 -38.96 -37.75 6.67
N TYR A 137 -40.25 -38.04 6.69
CA TYR A 137 -41.29 -37.03 6.58
C TYR A 137 -41.71 -36.56 7.97
N THR A 138 -41.78 -35.24 8.16
CA THR A 138 -42.18 -34.63 9.43
C THR A 138 -42.55 -33.14 9.27
N GLY A 139 -43.08 -32.54 10.34
CA GLY A 139 -43.27 -31.09 10.47
C GLY A 139 -42.25 -30.46 11.42
N TYR A 140 -41.91 -29.17 11.21
CA TYR A 140 -40.90 -28.47 12.02
C TYR A 140 -41.16 -28.58 13.53
N TYR A 141 -42.35 -28.20 13.99
CA TYR A 141 -42.69 -28.19 15.41
C TYR A 141 -42.72 -29.58 16.03
N PHE A 142 -43.26 -30.57 15.32
CA PHE A 142 -43.24 -31.96 15.80
C PHE A 142 -41.80 -32.44 16.04
N TRP A 143 -40.88 -32.17 15.10
CA TRP A 143 -39.49 -32.57 15.27
C TRP A 143 -38.81 -31.87 16.45
N GLN A 144 -39.07 -30.57 16.63
CA GLN A 144 -38.54 -29.81 17.76
C GLN A 144 -39.09 -30.33 19.09
N ASP A 145 -40.40 -30.46 19.20
CA ASP A 145 -41.09 -30.74 20.46
C ASP A 145 -40.97 -32.23 20.84
N CYS A 146 -41.12 -33.13 19.87
CA CYS A 146 -41.19 -34.57 20.11
C CYS A 146 -39.87 -35.31 19.97
N LEU A 147 -38.90 -34.76 19.22
CA LEU A 147 -37.54 -35.33 19.11
C LEU A 147 -36.47 -34.42 19.70
N GLY A 148 -36.86 -33.32 20.35
CA GLY A 148 -35.94 -32.41 21.03
C GLY A 148 -34.98 -31.70 20.06
N GLY A 149 -35.38 -31.54 18.79
CA GLY A 149 -34.55 -30.88 17.78
C GLY A 149 -33.28 -31.65 17.41
N THR A 150 -33.22 -32.96 17.70
CA THR A 150 -32.01 -33.79 17.48
C THR A 150 -31.48 -33.69 16.05
N ALA A 151 -30.15 -33.58 15.92
CA ALA A 151 -29.44 -33.59 14.65
C ALA A 151 -28.94 -34.99 14.22
N SER A 152 -29.36 -36.04 14.94
CA SER A 152 -28.81 -37.40 14.77
C SER A 152 -29.04 -38.02 13.39
N PHE A 153 -29.94 -37.46 12.58
CA PHE A 153 -30.39 -38.06 11.32
C PHE A 153 -30.00 -37.23 10.09
N SER A 154 -29.53 -35.99 10.27
CA SER A 154 -29.27 -35.07 9.17
C SER A 154 -28.13 -35.47 8.25
N GLY A 155 -27.20 -36.31 8.74
CA GLY A 155 -26.10 -36.85 7.96
C GLY A 155 -26.45 -38.08 7.12
N THR A 156 -27.59 -38.74 7.36
CA THR A 156 -27.92 -40.04 6.76
C THR A 156 -29.30 -40.10 6.10
N ASN A 157 -30.33 -39.52 6.72
CA ASN A 157 -31.70 -39.65 6.27
C ASN A 157 -32.16 -38.39 5.53
N PRO A 158 -32.60 -38.46 4.27
CA PRO A 158 -33.14 -37.30 3.57
C PRO A 158 -34.40 -36.75 4.26
N LEU A 159 -34.57 -35.43 4.27
CA LEU A 159 -35.73 -34.78 4.88
C LEU A 159 -36.84 -34.54 3.84
N TRP A 160 -38.07 -34.93 4.18
CA TRP A 160 -39.29 -34.46 3.57
C TRP A 160 -40.04 -33.59 4.58
N ILE A 161 -40.14 -32.29 4.33
CA ILE A 161 -40.73 -31.34 5.28
C ILE A 161 -42.16 -30.99 4.87
N ALA A 162 -43.10 -31.04 5.81
CA ALA A 162 -44.43 -30.46 5.67
C ALA A 162 -44.42 -29.00 6.15
N ALA A 163 -44.70 -28.07 5.24
CA ALA A 163 -44.78 -26.63 5.55
C ALA A 163 -45.72 -25.91 4.58
N TYR A 164 -46.98 -25.76 4.97
CA TYR A 164 -48.04 -25.21 4.10
C TYR A 164 -48.05 -23.68 4.08
N GLY A 165 -48.32 -23.10 2.91
CA GLY A 165 -48.41 -21.65 2.73
C GLY A 165 -47.09 -20.88 2.90
N ALA A 166 -45.97 -21.58 3.11
CA ALA A 166 -44.65 -20.99 3.16
C ALA A 166 -44.13 -20.67 1.75
N ALA A 167 -43.42 -19.56 1.59
CA ALA A 167 -42.58 -19.36 0.41
C ALA A 167 -41.37 -20.31 0.48
N ALA A 168 -40.84 -20.76 -0.66
CA ALA A 168 -39.74 -21.74 -0.71
C ALA A 168 -38.47 -21.32 0.07
N ASN A 169 -38.24 -20.01 0.19
CA ASN A 169 -37.15 -19.42 0.95
C ASN A 169 -37.44 -19.22 2.45
N ASN A 170 -38.64 -19.61 2.91
CA ASN A 170 -39.12 -19.42 4.28
C ASN A 170 -39.60 -20.74 4.92
N VAL A 171 -39.09 -21.87 4.45
CA VAL A 171 -39.36 -23.19 5.04
C VAL A 171 -38.37 -23.42 6.18
N TYR A 172 -38.87 -23.54 7.41
CA TYR A 172 -38.05 -23.84 8.57
C TYR A 172 -37.59 -25.30 8.55
N ILE A 173 -36.27 -25.50 8.58
CA ILE A 173 -35.64 -26.83 8.53
C ILE A 173 -35.29 -27.28 9.96
N PRO A 174 -35.87 -28.37 10.47
CA PRO A 174 -35.57 -28.86 11.82
C PRO A 174 -34.25 -29.67 11.84
N GLY A 175 -33.85 -30.15 13.01
CA GLY A 175 -32.91 -31.28 13.15
C GLY A 175 -31.55 -31.16 12.47
N GLY A 176 -31.04 -29.94 12.25
CA GLY A 176 -29.72 -29.72 11.65
C GLY A 176 -29.57 -30.20 10.20
N TRP A 177 -30.66 -30.47 9.49
CA TRP A 177 -30.60 -30.69 8.05
C TRP A 177 -30.16 -29.40 7.34
N PRO A 178 -29.24 -29.47 6.36
CA PRO A 178 -28.82 -28.29 5.62
C PRO A 178 -29.94 -27.78 4.69
N GLN A 179 -30.84 -28.66 4.24
CA GLN A 179 -31.96 -28.37 3.35
C GLN A 179 -32.95 -29.56 3.35
N TYR A 180 -34.18 -29.32 2.89
CA TYR A 180 -35.11 -30.41 2.56
C TYR A 180 -34.73 -31.09 1.24
N THR A 181 -35.05 -32.38 1.13
CA THR A 181 -35.01 -33.16 -0.12
C THR A 181 -36.36 -33.11 -0.83
N PHE A 182 -37.44 -33.24 -0.06
CA PHE A 182 -38.82 -33.04 -0.53
C PHE A 182 -39.52 -32.01 0.35
N TRP A 183 -40.44 -31.26 -0.23
CA TRP A 183 -41.27 -30.31 0.50
C TRP A 183 -42.73 -30.50 0.11
N GLN A 184 -43.57 -30.83 1.09
CA GLN A 184 -45.02 -30.81 0.96
C GLN A 184 -45.51 -29.39 1.29
N TYR A 185 -45.98 -28.69 0.26
CA TYR A 185 -46.22 -27.24 0.33
C TYR A 185 -47.70 -26.86 0.42
N THR A 186 -48.60 -27.80 0.14
CA THR A 186 -50.05 -27.62 0.31
C THR A 186 -50.75 -28.97 0.39
N SER A 187 -51.90 -28.98 1.05
CA SER A 187 -52.90 -30.04 1.02
C SER A 187 -54.19 -29.62 0.28
N ASP A 188 -54.23 -28.40 -0.27
CA ASP A 188 -55.38 -27.86 -1.00
C ASP A 188 -55.57 -28.62 -2.33
N GLY A 189 -56.67 -29.36 -2.43
CA GLY A 189 -56.95 -30.24 -3.57
C GLY A 189 -56.16 -31.55 -3.55
N GLY A 190 -55.58 -31.91 -2.40
CA GLY A 190 -54.68 -33.06 -2.21
C GLY A 190 -53.24 -32.62 -1.94
N ASP A 191 -52.44 -33.52 -1.38
CA ASP A 191 -51.07 -33.20 -0.98
C ASP A 191 -50.14 -33.04 -2.19
N GLN A 192 -49.50 -31.87 -2.28
CA GLN A 192 -48.59 -31.53 -3.38
C GLN A 192 -47.17 -31.29 -2.86
N ASN A 193 -46.23 -31.79 -3.64
CA ASN A 193 -44.82 -31.88 -3.27
C ASN A 193 -43.90 -31.34 -4.34
N VAL A 194 -42.72 -30.87 -3.91
CA VAL A 194 -41.60 -30.58 -4.80
C VAL A 194 -40.35 -31.31 -4.34
N PHE A 195 -39.55 -31.77 -5.31
CA PHE A 195 -38.20 -32.28 -5.07
C PHE A 195 -37.17 -31.16 -5.21
N ASN A 196 -36.30 -31.00 -4.22
CA ASN A 196 -35.23 -30.00 -4.23
C ASN A 196 -34.08 -30.41 -5.16
N GLY A 197 -34.28 -30.22 -6.46
CA GLY A 197 -33.31 -30.52 -7.50
C GLY A 197 -33.91 -30.56 -8.90
N SER A 198 -33.14 -31.07 -9.86
CA SER A 198 -33.59 -31.37 -11.23
C SER A 198 -34.27 -32.74 -11.33
N TYR A 199 -34.97 -32.99 -12.44
CA TYR A 199 -35.57 -34.30 -12.68
C TYR A 199 -34.53 -35.41 -12.83
N SER A 200 -33.35 -35.12 -13.38
CA SER A 200 -32.26 -36.11 -13.47
C SER A 200 -31.67 -36.45 -12.09
N GLN A 201 -31.59 -35.48 -11.17
CA GLN A 201 -31.19 -35.73 -9.78
C GLN A 201 -32.23 -36.60 -9.04
N LEU A 202 -33.52 -36.40 -9.32
CA LEU A 202 -34.58 -37.25 -8.81
C LEU A 202 -34.52 -38.69 -9.36
N GLN A 203 -34.21 -38.85 -10.66
CA GLN A 203 -33.98 -40.17 -11.27
C GLN A 203 -32.75 -40.87 -10.65
N ALA A 204 -31.67 -40.13 -10.41
CA ALA A 204 -30.50 -40.65 -9.71
C ALA A 204 -30.83 -41.05 -8.27
N PHE A 205 -31.62 -40.25 -7.56
CA PHE A 205 -32.09 -40.56 -6.22
C PHE A 205 -32.90 -41.88 -6.17
N ALA A 206 -33.64 -42.20 -7.23
CA ALA A 206 -34.35 -43.47 -7.38
C ALA A 206 -33.44 -44.67 -7.73
N ALA A 207 -32.35 -44.46 -8.49
CA ALA A 207 -31.60 -45.54 -9.13
C ALA A 207 -30.54 -46.25 -8.25
N THR A 208 -30.13 -45.69 -7.11
CA THR A 208 -28.85 -46.10 -6.48
C THR A 208 -29.06 -46.86 -5.16
N ALA A 209 -28.53 -48.09 -5.06
CA ALA A 209 -28.53 -48.90 -3.83
C ALA A 209 -27.38 -48.43 -2.93
N GLY A 210 -27.70 -47.66 -1.89
CA GLY A 210 -26.73 -46.72 -1.35
C GLY A 210 -26.44 -45.61 -2.37
N SER A 211 -25.97 -44.47 -1.91
CA SER A 211 -25.48 -43.40 -2.77
C SER A 211 -24.51 -43.94 -3.85
N GLU A 212 -24.85 -43.85 -5.15
CA GLU A 212 -23.80 -44.01 -6.19
C GLU A 212 -23.01 -42.70 -6.31
N PRO A 213 -21.72 -42.81 -6.66
CA PRO A 213 -20.71 -41.78 -6.49
C PRO A 213 -20.82 -40.73 -7.60
N GLY A 214 -21.85 -39.91 -7.51
CA GLY A 214 -21.78 -38.57 -8.02
C GLY A 214 -20.86 -37.78 -7.11
N THR A 215 -19.53 -37.90 -7.31
CA THR A 215 -18.45 -37.15 -6.64
C THR A 215 -18.11 -37.65 -5.23
N LEU A 216 -16.93 -38.27 -5.03
CA LEU A 216 -16.43 -38.61 -3.69
C LEU A 216 -14.97 -38.20 -3.51
N LEU A 217 -14.73 -37.36 -2.51
CA LEU A 217 -13.50 -37.37 -1.73
C LEU A 217 -13.54 -38.62 -0.85
N VAL A 218 -12.56 -39.50 -1.00
CA VAL A 218 -12.50 -40.78 -0.30
C VAL A 218 -11.17 -40.95 0.38
N LYS A 219 -11.13 -41.72 1.45
CA LYS A 219 -9.91 -42.30 2.00
C LYS A 219 -10.10 -43.78 2.25
N GLY A 220 -9.00 -44.51 2.38
CA GLY A 220 -9.03 -45.91 2.75
C GLY A 220 -9.44 -46.13 4.21
N THR A 221 -9.80 -47.37 4.52
CA THR A 221 -9.94 -47.85 5.90
C THR A 221 -8.60 -47.81 6.63
N SER A 222 -7.50 -48.11 5.93
CA SER A 222 -6.13 -48.04 6.46
C SER A 222 -5.22 -47.07 5.72
N ASP A 223 -5.51 -46.72 4.46
CA ASP A 223 -4.76 -45.71 3.71
C ASP A 223 -5.19 -44.29 4.11
N PRO A 224 -4.31 -43.48 4.74
CA PRO A 224 -4.63 -42.11 5.12
C PRO A 224 -4.69 -41.16 3.92
N THR A 225 -4.25 -41.59 2.73
CA THR A 225 -4.28 -40.79 1.51
C THR A 225 -5.71 -40.49 1.12
N ILE A 226 -6.01 -39.20 0.93
CA ILE A 226 -7.30 -38.77 0.40
C ILE A 226 -7.21 -38.81 -1.12
N TYR A 227 -8.20 -39.43 -1.76
CA TYR A 227 -8.37 -39.47 -3.19
C TYR A 227 -9.64 -38.74 -3.61
N MET A 228 -9.60 -38.09 -4.77
CA MET A 228 -10.80 -37.70 -5.49
C MET A 228 -11.12 -38.78 -6.53
N LEU A 229 -12.37 -39.21 -6.60
CA LEU A 229 -12.82 -40.15 -7.63
C LEU A 229 -13.40 -39.41 -8.83
N SER A 230 -12.99 -39.81 -10.04
CA SER A 230 -13.63 -39.38 -11.29
C SER A 230 -13.59 -40.49 -12.32
N GLY A 231 -14.78 -40.90 -12.79
CA GLY A 231 -14.94 -42.09 -13.62
C GLY A 231 -14.46 -43.35 -12.90
N SER A 232 -13.63 -44.15 -13.57
CA SER A 232 -13.00 -45.37 -13.02
C SER A 232 -11.62 -45.11 -12.38
N SER A 233 -11.27 -43.85 -12.13
CA SER A 233 -9.94 -43.45 -11.66
C SER A 233 -9.98 -42.74 -10.30
N LYS A 234 -8.90 -42.92 -9.52
CA LYS A 234 -8.62 -42.21 -8.28
C LYS A 234 -7.44 -41.26 -8.45
N TYR A 235 -7.54 -40.06 -7.90
CA TYR A 235 -6.51 -39.01 -8.00
C TYR A 235 -6.12 -38.58 -6.58
N ALA A 236 -4.85 -38.76 -6.21
CA ALA A 236 -4.38 -38.46 -4.86
C ALA A 236 -4.41 -36.94 -4.58
N ILE A 237 -4.89 -36.54 -3.41
CA ILE A 237 -4.84 -35.15 -2.94
C ILE A 237 -3.55 -34.97 -2.15
N PRO A 238 -2.58 -34.19 -2.67
CA PRO A 238 -1.21 -34.18 -2.16
C PRO A 238 -1.06 -33.49 -0.81
N ASP A 239 -1.95 -32.57 -0.48
CA ASP A 239 -1.88 -31.75 0.73
C ASP A 239 -3.26 -31.23 1.18
N TRP A 240 -3.31 -30.76 2.42
CA TRP A 240 -4.53 -30.23 3.03
C TRP A 240 -5.05 -28.97 2.31
N ALA A 241 -4.17 -28.12 1.79
CA ALA A 241 -4.56 -26.93 1.04
C ALA A 241 -5.28 -27.26 -0.26
N THR A 242 -4.91 -28.37 -0.90
CA THR A 242 -5.58 -28.92 -2.07
C THR A 242 -6.91 -29.56 -1.67
N PHE A 243 -6.95 -30.32 -0.58
CA PHE A 243 -8.20 -30.88 -0.04
C PHE A 243 -9.28 -29.80 0.18
N LEU A 244 -8.93 -28.69 0.84
CA LEU A 244 -9.86 -27.58 1.10
C LEU A 244 -10.42 -26.93 -0.17
N ARG A 245 -9.73 -27.01 -1.31
CA ARG A 245 -10.23 -26.52 -2.61
C ARG A 245 -11.32 -27.42 -3.17
N TYR A 246 -11.20 -28.72 -2.91
CA TYR A 246 -12.12 -29.73 -3.40
C TYR A 246 -13.19 -30.12 -2.37
N GLN A 247 -13.18 -29.66 -1.11
CA GLN A 247 -14.19 -30.08 -0.12
C GLN A 247 -15.66 -29.81 -0.51
N GLY A 248 -15.94 -28.86 -1.41
CA GLY A 248 -17.29 -28.62 -1.96
C GLY A 248 -17.78 -29.69 -2.95
N VAL A 249 -16.89 -30.57 -3.38
CA VAL A 249 -17.12 -31.69 -4.30
C VAL A 249 -17.93 -32.78 -3.62
N SER A 250 -17.65 -33.10 -2.36
CA SER A 250 -18.46 -34.00 -1.51
C SER A 250 -17.92 -33.99 -0.07
N ALA A 251 -18.67 -34.57 0.86
CA ALA A 251 -18.09 -35.00 2.13
C ALA A 251 -16.96 -36.04 1.90
N LEU A 252 -15.98 -36.08 2.82
CA LEU A 252 -14.94 -37.10 2.83
C LEU A 252 -15.51 -38.42 3.33
N LEU A 253 -15.53 -39.45 2.48
CA LEU A 253 -15.99 -40.79 2.83
C LEU A 253 -14.83 -41.74 3.10
N THR A 254 -15.08 -42.77 3.89
CA THR A 254 -14.14 -43.89 4.06
C THR A 254 -14.63 -45.07 3.25
N LEU A 255 -13.77 -45.60 2.37
CA LEU A 255 -14.04 -46.79 1.55
C LEU A 255 -13.07 -47.92 1.90
N ASP A 256 -13.47 -49.14 1.59
CA ASP A 256 -12.63 -50.33 1.70
C ASP A 256 -11.35 -50.19 0.85
N ASP A 257 -10.20 -50.54 1.42
CA ASP A 257 -8.90 -50.41 0.76
C ASP A 257 -8.81 -51.28 -0.51
N GLY A 258 -9.43 -52.47 -0.52
CA GLY A 258 -9.51 -53.38 -1.66
C GLY A 258 -10.36 -52.84 -2.80
N TYR A 259 -11.40 -52.03 -2.49
CA TYR A 259 -12.13 -51.27 -3.51
C TYR A 259 -11.24 -50.20 -4.15
N LEU A 260 -10.55 -49.39 -3.32
CA LEU A 260 -9.66 -48.34 -3.83
C LEU A 260 -8.49 -48.90 -4.65
N ALA A 261 -8.01 -50.10 -4.33
CA ALA A 261 -6.93 -50.76 -5.08
C ALA A 261 -7.33 -51.15 -6.52
N ARG A 262 -8.64 -51.32 -6.80
CA ARG A 262 -9.15 -51.70 -8.14
C ARG A 262 -9.31 -50.51 -9.09
N LEU A 263 -9.24 -49.28 -8.59
CA LEU A 263 -9.38 -48.07 -9.39
C LEU A 263 -8.06 -47.69 -10.06
N THR A 264 -8.13 -47.09 -11.25
CA THR A 264 -6.93 -46.61 -11.96
C THR A 264 -6.35 -45.40 -11.24
N THR A 265 -5.08 -45.44 -10.84
CA THR A 265 -4.41 -44.29 -10.22
C THR A 265 -4.03 -43.27 -11.27
N GLY A 266 -4.67 -42.10 -11.24
CA GLY A 266 -4.29 -40.94 -12.05
C GLY A 266 -3.20 -40.09 -11.39
N PRO A 267 -2.79 -38.98 -12.04
CA PRO A 267 -1.89 -38.00 -11.42
C PRO A 267 -2.48 -37.43 -10.13
N ALA A 268 -1.62 -36.87 -9.27
CA ALA A 268 -2.08 -36.12 -8.12
C ALA A 268 -2.96 -34.93 -8.54
N VAL A 269 -3.96 -34.61 -7.72
CA VAL A 269 -4.88 -33.51 -7.96
C VAL A 269 -4.14 -32.19 -7.87
N GLY A 270 -4.22 -31.39 -8.93
CA GLY A 270 -3.70 -30.03 -8.97
C GLY A 270 -4.79 -28.98 -8.85
N ARG A 271 -4.48 -27.75 -9.24
CA ARG A 271 -5.44 -26.64 -9.30
C ARG A 271 -6.23 -26.60 -10.61
N PHE A 272 -5.80 -27.34 -11.63
CA PHE A 272 -6.40 -27.35 -12.96
C PHE A 272 -7.20 -28.62 -13.20
N VAL A 273 -8.43 -28.44 -13.69
CA VAL A 273 -9.37 -29.51 -14.00
C VAL A 273 -9.76 -29.45 -15.47
N ARG A 274 -10.12 -30.60 -16.05
CA ARG A 274 -10.56 -30.69 -17.43
C ARG A 274 -11.97 -31.26 -17.48
N SER A 275 -12.86 -30.57 -18.17
CA SER A 275 -14.21 -31.04 -18.44
C SER A 275 -14.26 -32.08 -19.56
N PRO A 276 -15.38 -32.83 -19.69
CA PRO A 276 -15.51 -33.85 -20.74
C PRO A 276 -15.45 -33.27 -22.16
N ASP A 277 -15.84 -32.01 -22.34
CA ASP A 277 -15.73 -31.30 -23.64
C ASP A 277 -14.30 -30.84 -23.97
N GLY A 278 -13.36 -31.06 -23.04
CA GLY A 278 -11.96 -30.72 -23.19
C GLY A 278 -11.58 -29.35 -22.62
N THR A 279 -12.52 -28.53 -22.16
CA THR A 279 -12.24 -27.22 -21.54
C THR A 279 -11.45 -27.40 -20.24
N ILE A 280 -10.35 -26.66 -20.12
CA ILE A 280 -9.52 -26.59 -18.92
C ILE A 280 -9.96 -25.39 -18.07
N SER A 281 -10.10 -25.61 -16.77
CA SER A 281 -10.45 -24.58 -15.80
C SER A 281 -9.51 -24.62 -14.60
N LEU A 282 -9.21 -23.45 -14.04
CA LEU A 282 -8.54 -23.30 -12.76
C LEU A 282 -9.61 -23.29 -11.66
N LEU A 283 -9.47 -24.16 -10.67
CA LEU A 283 -10.35 -24.21 -9.50
C LEU A 283 -9.88 -23.24 -8.42
N ASN A 284 -10.79 -22.36 -8.00
CA ASN A 284 -10.48 -21.26 -7.10
C ASN A 284 -11.68 -20.90 -6.20
N GLY A 285 -11.55 -21.10 -4.87
CA GLY A 285 -12.57 -20.65 -3.91
C GLY A 285 -13.99 -21.18 -4.18
N GLY A 286 -14.10 -22.38 -4.78
CA GLY A 286 -15.38 -22.96 -5.20
C GLY A 286 -15.87 -22.51 -6.59
N ALA A 287 -15.12 -21.70 -7.33
CA ALA A 287 -15.40 -21.27 -8.70
C ALA A 287 -14.44 -21.90 -9.73
N LEU A 288 -14.93 -22.10 -10.95
CA LEU A 288 -14.14 -22.58 -12.10
C LEU A 288 -13.86 -21.43 -13.06
N ASN A 289 -12.61 -20.98 -13.11
CA ASN A 289 -12.14 -19.97 -14.05
C ASN A 289 -11.64 -20.64 -15.34
N ARG A 290 -12.26 -20.34 -16.49
CA ARG A 290 -11.83 -20.92 -17.78
C ARG A 290 -10.39 -20.52 -18.12
N VAL A 291 -9.59 -21.48 -18.58
CA VAL A 291 -8.23 -21.23 -19.06
C VAL A 291 -8.26 -21.12 -20.59
N PRO A 292 -7.92 -19.95 -21.18
CA PRO A 292 -8.08 -19.72 -22.62
C PRO A 292 -7.10 -20.49 -23.49
N ASN A 293 -5.89 -20.78 -22.98
CA ASN A 293 -4.85 -21.52 -23.70
C ASN A 293 -3.77 -22.04 -22.73
N CYS A 294 -2.89 -22.91 -23.24
CA CYS A 294 -1.80 -23.48 -22.45
C CYS A 294 -0.79 -22.47 -21.92
N SER A 295 -0.52 -21.37 -22.64
CA SER A 295 0.37 -20.33 -22.13
C SER A 295 -0.18 -19.73 -20.83
N MET A 296 -1.50 -19.46 -20.77
CA MET A 296 -2.15 -18.98 -19.57
C MET A 296 -2.09 -19.99 -18.43
N MET A 297 -2.27 -21.29 -18.73
CA MET A 297 -2.11 -22.36 -17.74
C MET A 297 -0.71 -22.33 -17.12
N ASN A 298 0.33 -22.23 -17.97
CA ASN A 298 1.72 -22.22 -17.54
C ASN A 298 2.04 -20.97 -16.72
N ASP A 299 1.49 -19.82 -17.10
CA ASP A 299 1.63 -18.57 -16.36
C ASP A 299 1.11 -18.69 -14.93
N PHE A 300 0.00 -19.40 -14.74
CA PHE A 300 -0.60 -19.71 -13.45
C PHE A 300 -0.04 -20.99 -12.78
N GLY A 301 1.11 -21.48 -13.23
CA GLY A 301 1.85 -22.59 -12.60
C GLY A 301 1.35 -23.99 -12.96
N GLY A 302 0.59 -24.14 -14.06
CA GLY A 302 0.03 -25.43 -14.51
C GLY A 302 0.98 -26.35 -15.30
N GLY A 303 2.27 -25.98 -15.44
CA GLY A 303 3.29 -26.86 -16.00
C GLY A 303 3.31 -26.93 -17.53
N ASN A 304 3.26 -28.13 -18.11
CA ASN A 304 3.35 -28.38 -19.55
C ASN A 304 1.99 -28.57 -20.21
N CYS A 305 0.91 -28.20 -19.52
CA CYS A 305 -0.44 -28.34 -20.05
C CYS A 305 -0.74 -29.80 -20.44
N THR A 306 -0.30 -30.78 -19.64
CA THR A 306 -0.66 -32.21 -19.77
C THR A 306 -1.24 -32.82 -18.49
N ASN A 307 -1.05 -32.16 -17.35
CA ASN A 307 -1.43 -32.66 -16.02
C ASN A 307 -2.72 -31.99 -15.54
N TRP A 308 -3.87 -32.51 -15.99
CA TRP A 308 -5.20 -32.11 -15.52
C TRP A 308 -5.91 -33.30 -14.90
N VAL A 309 -6.83 -33.01 -13.97
CA VAL A 309 -7.77 -34.02 -13.49
C VAL A 309 -9.07 -33.92 -14.28
N PRO A 310 -9.50 -34.98 -14.98
CA PRO A 310 -10.80 -34.98 -15.63
C PRO A 310 -11.89 -34.94 -14.56
N LEU A 311 -12.89 -34.09 -14.76
CA LEU A 311 -14.09 -34.01 -13.93
C LEU A 311 -15.32 -34.20 -14.81
N SER A 312 -16.30 -34.96 -14.32
CA SER A 312 -17.60 -35.10 -15.02
C SER A 312 -18.42 -33.82 -14.90
N ASN A 313 -19.40 -33.65 -15.80
CA ASN A 313 -20.31 -32.49 -15.77
C ASN A 313 -21.03 -32.34 -14.41
N THR A 314 -21.35 -33.44 -13.74
CA THR A 314 -21.95 -33.44 -12.39
C THR A 314 -20.98 -32.91 -11.32
N GLN A 315 -19.69 -33.20 -11.44
CA GLN A 315 -18.66 -32.70 -10.50
C GLN A 315 -18.41 -31.21 -10.73
N LEU A 316 -18.37 -30.79 -12.00
CA LEU A 316 -18.19 -29.38 -12.38
C LEU A 316 -19.36 -28.51 -11.95
N ALA A 317 -20.59 -29.03 -11.98
CA ALA A 317 -21.80 -28.31 -11.56
C ALA A 317 -21.83 -27.93 -10.07
N ARG A 318 -20.96 -28.53 -9.23
CA ARG A 318 -20.82 -28.18 -7.81
C ARG A 318 -20.00 -26.91 -7.58
N PHE A 319 -19.33 -26.42 -8.62
CA PHE A 319 -18.56 -25.19 -8.57
C PHE A 319 -19.31 -24.08 -9.31
N SER A 320 -19.20 -22.85 -8.79
CA SER A 320 -19.72 -21.68 -9.49
C SER A 320 -18.90 -21.39 -10.75
N LYS A 321 -19.50 -20.71 -11.73
CA LYS A 321 -18.76 -20.28 -12.92
C LYS A 321 -17.95 -19.03 -12.60
N GLY A 322 -16.64 -19.09 -12.80
CA GLY A 322 -15.74 -17.94 -12.68
C GLY A 322 -15.45 -17.30 -14.05
N PRO A 323 -14.91 -16.07 -14.07
CA PRO A 323 -14.45 -15.43 -15.30
C PRO A 323 -13.30 -16.21 -15.95
N GLU A 324 -13.14 -16.09 -17.26
CA GLU A 324 -11.97 -16.61 -17.97
C GLU A 324 -10.68 -15.89 -17.52
N LEU A 325 -9.59 -16.63 -17.36
CA LEU A 325 -8.33 -16.13 -16.82
C LEU A 325 -7.67 -15.06 -17.70
N ALA A 326 -7.02 -14.11 -17.05
CA ALA A 326 -6.13 -13.12 -17.64
C ALA A 326 -4.93 -12.87 -16.72
N ASN A 327 -3.80 -12.45 -17.28
CA ASN A 327 -2.58 -12.21 -16.51
C ASN A 327 -2.71 -11.04 -15.52
N ALA A 328 -3.48 -10.00 -15.87
CA ALA A 328 -3.71 -8.87 -14.98
C ALA A 328 -4.85 -9.17 -14.00
N VAL A 329 -4.49 -9.29 -12.73
CA VAL A 329 -5.36 -9.69 -11.63
C VAL A 329 -5.57 -8.51 -10.68
N LEU A 330 -6.83 -8.28 -10.32
CA LEU A 330 -7.28 -7.37 -9.28
C LEU A 330 -7.60 -8.19 -8.02
N LEU A 331 -6.90 -7.90 -6.94
CA LEU A 331 -7.15 -8.47 -5.62
C LEU A 331 -8.04 -7.52 -4.80
N PRO A 332 -8.74 -8.04 -3.77
CA PRO A 332 -9.41 -7.21 -2.78
C PRO A 332 -8.47 -6.16 -2.14
N GLY A 333 -9.00 -4.97 -1.86
CA GLY A 333 -8.24 -3.86 -1.25
C GLY A 333 -7.31 -3.12 -2.23
N SER A 334 -7.70 -3.01 -3.50
CA SER A 334 -6.99 -2.23 -4.54
C SER A 334 -5.55 -2.68 -4.79
N ARG A 335 -5.30 -3.99 -4.78
CA ARG A 335 -4.00 -4.57 -5.10
C ARG A 335 -4.01 -5.20 -6.49
N ASN A 336 -2.96 -4.91 -7.25
CA ASN A 336 -2.84 -5.23 -8.67
C ASN A 336 -1.70 -6.23 -8.88
N LEU A 337 -1.97 -7.45 -9.30
CA LEU A 337 -0.95 -8.48 -9.60
C LEU A 337 -0.95 -8.87 -11.07
N PHE A 338 0.23 -8.97 -11.66
CA PHE A 338 0.44 -9.51 -13.00
C PHE A 338 1.08 -10.89 -12.88
N VAL A 339 0.36 -11.92 -13.31
CA VAL A 339 0.77 -13.32 -13.19
C VAL A 339 1.46 -13.75 -14.49
N LYS A 340 2.70 -14.24 -14.42
CA LYS A 340 3.43 -14.76 -15.59
C LYS A 340 4.52 -15.75 -15.16
N GLY A 341 4.66 -16.85 -15.89
CA GLY A 341 5.70 -17.86 -15.67
C GLY A 341 5.75 -18.43 -14.24
N GLY A 342 4.60 -18.58 -13.57
CA GLY A 342 4.53 -19.09 -12.19
C GLY A 342 4.97 -18.10 -11.11
N ALA A 343 5.11 -16.82 -11.46
CA ALA A 343 5.42 -15.73 -10.52
C ALA A 343 4.37 -14.61 -10.62
N THR A 344 4.28 -13.80 -9.57
CA THR A 344 3.45 -12.59 -9.54
C THR A 344 4.32 -11.34 -9.57
N ARG A 345 3.89 -10.28 -10.25
CA ARG A 345 4.52 -8.97 -10.22
C ARG A 345 3.45 -7.96 -9.86
N GLU A 346 3.62 -7.19 -8.79
CA GLU A 346 2.67 -6.12 -8.52
C GLU A 346 2.76 -5.08 -9.65
N TYR A 347 1.64 -4.60 -10.18
CA TYR A 347 1.63 -3.60 -11.24
C TYR A 347 0.92 -2.33 -10.79
N PHE A 348 1.38 -1.19 -11.29
CA PHE A 348 0.89 0.11 -10.85
C PHE A 348 -0.56 0.34 -11.29
N ASP A 349 -0.81 0.35 -12.61
CA ASP A 349 -2.12 0.48 -13.23
C ASP A 349 -2.10 -0.12 -14.64
N VAL A 350 -3.23 -0.05 -15.36
CA VAL A 350 -3.31 -0.55 -16.74
C VAL A 350 -2.38 0.22 -17.69
N SER A 351 -2.09 1.50 -17.42
CA SER A 351 -1.17 2.28 -18.26
C SER A 351 0.27 1.76 -18.14
N ALA A 352 0.69 1.31 -16.95
CA ALA A 352 1.97 0.65 -16.75
C ALA A 352 2.08 -0.66 -17.54
N LEU A 353 0.99 -1.44 -17.63
CA LEU A 353 0.95 -2.65 -18.46
C LEU A 353 1.08 -2.29 -19.94
N THR A 354 0.35 -1.29 -20.42
CA THR A 354 0.46 -0.80 -21.80
C THR A 354 1.88 -0.32 -22.13
N GLN A 355 2.50 0.47 -21.25
CA GLN A 355 3.89 0.94 -21.41
C GLN A 355 4.90 -0.23 -21.47
N ALA A 356 4.63 -1.31 -20.75
CA ALA A 356 5.45 -2.51 -20.76
C ALA A 356 5.13 -3.48 -21.91
N GLY A 357 4.17 -3.15 -22.79
CA GLY A 357 3.73 -4.05 -23.87
C GLY A 357 3.05 -5.33 -23.36
N LEU A 358 2.41 -5.27 -22.20
CA LEU A 358 1.77 -6.41 -21.53
C LEU A 358 0.24 -6.40 -21.73
N PRO A 359 -0.41 -7.59 -21.72
CA PRO A 359 -1.86 -7.71 -21.74
C PRO A 359 -2.54 -6.88 -20.64
N THR A 360 -3.62 -6.18 -21.00
CA THR A 360 -4.30 -5.20 -20.13
C THR A 360 -5.66 -5.66 -19.60
N ARG A 361 -6.21 -6.77 -20.11
CA ARG A 361 -7.50 -7.32 -19.63
C ARG A 361 -7.37 -7.75 -18.17
N GLN A 362 -8.18 -7.13 -17.32
CA GLN A 362 -8.19 -7.39 -15.87
C GLN A 362 -9.24 -8.42 -15.47
N ILE A 363 -8.95 -9.20 -14.43
CA ILE A 363 -9.88 -10.11 -13.77
C ILE A 363 -9.77 -9.98 -12.25
N SER A 364 -10.85 -10.24 -11.52
CA SER A 364 -10.82 -10.28 -10.06
C SER A 364 -10.63 -11.69 -9.55
N LEU A 365 -9.63 -11.90 -8.68
CA LEU A 365 -9.35 -13.18 -8.03
C LEU A 365 -9.06 -12.95 -6.53
N PRO A 366 -9.33 -13.94 -5.66
CA PRO A 366 -9.02 -13.85 -4.25
C PRO A 366 -7.50 -13.96 -3.99
N GLU A 367 -7.06 -13.34 -2.90
CA GLU A 367 -5.65 -13.20 -2.57
C GLU A 367 -4.97 -14.53 -2.14
N ASP A 368 -5.73 -15.41 -1.48
CA ASP A 368 -5.24 -16.69 -0.96
C ASP A 368 -4.56 -17.56 -2.03
N MET A 369 -4.94 -17.41 -3.29
CA MET A 369 -4.31 -18.04 -4.45
C MET A 369 -2.82 -17.76 -4.61
N PHE A 370 -2.40 -16.56 -4.22
CA PHE A 370 -1.08 -16.00 -4.53
C PHE A 370 -0.14 -15.94 -3.31
N THR A 371 -0.63 -16.33 -2.13
CA THR A 371 0.12 -16.30 -0.86
C THR A 371 1.45 -17.06 -0.91
N SER A 372 1.51 -18.16 -1.67
CA SER A 372 2.73 -18.97 -1.84
C SER A 372 3.44 -18.77 -3.19
N VAL A 373 3.02 -17.80 -4.00
CA VAL A 373 3.59 -17.57 -5.34
C VAL A 373 4.74 -16.55 -5.25
N PRO A 374 5.95 -16.86 -5.77
CA PRO A 374 7.06 -15.93 -5.73
C PRO A 374 6.71 -14.58 -6.36
N ARG A 375 7.07 -13.49 -5.66
CA ARG A 375 6.94 -12.14 -6.20
C ARG A 375 8.17 -11.78 -7.03
N GLY A 376 7.96 -11.16 -8.19
CA GLY A 376 8.98 -10.63 -9.09
C GLY A 376 9.03 -9.10 -9.04
N THR A 377 9.92 -8.50 -9.84
CA THR A 377 10.07 -7.04 -9.91
C THR A 377 8.76 -6.40 -10.38
N PRO A 378 8.25 -5.37 -9.68
CA PRO A 378 6.96 -4.77 -10.02
C PRO A 378 6.97 -4.11 -11.40
N ILE A 379 5.79 -3.90 -11.97
CA ILE A 379 5.56 -3.20 -13.24
C ILE A 379 5.11 -1.77 -12.89
N MET A 380 6.03 -0.84 -12.98
CA MET A 380 5.81 0.55 -12.58
C MET A 380 5.30 1.40 -13.73
N ARG A 381 4.47 2.38 -13.41
CA ARG A 381 4.17 3.49 -14.32
C ARG A 381 5.34 4.47 -14.30
N ALA A 382 5.84 4.86 -15.47
CA ALA A 382 6.87 5.90 -15.54
C ALA A 382 6.38 7.20 -14.88
N ASP A 383 7.28 7.89 -14.18
CA ASP A 383 7.06 9.20 -13.57
C ASP A 383 5.82 9.23 -12.65
N SER A 384 5.92 8.48 -11.55
CA SER A 384 4.79 8.19 -10.65
C SER A 384 5.19 8.22 -9.18
N ILE A 385 4.21 8.18 -8.28
CA ILE A 385 4.43 8.06 -6.84
C ILE A 385 4.01 6.67 -6.38
N ALA A 386 4.94 5.94 -5.77
CA ALA A 386 4.68 4.68 -5.10
C ALA A 386 4.70 4.91 -3.59
N ILE A 387 3.62 4.55 -2.89
CA ILE A 387 3.55 4.66 -1.43
C ILE A 387 3.72 3.26 -0.85
N ASP A 388 4.70 3.08 0.03
CA ASP A 388 4.81 1.84 0.78
C ASP A 388 3.55 1.61 1.60
N ARG A 389 2.85 0.50 1.32
CA ARG A 389 1.57 0.16 1.93
C ARG A 389 1.67 -0.07 3.45
N GLU A 390 2.82 -0.52 3.93
CA GLU A 390 3.03 -0.82 5.36
C GLU A 390 3.44 0.44 6.13
N THR A 391 4.41 1.20 5.60
CA THR A 391 5.00 2.34 6.31
C THR A 391 4.37 3.69 5.96
N GLY A 392 3.62 3.76 4.86
CA GLY A 392 3.11 5.02 4.30
C GLY A 392 4.19 5.88 3.64
N THR A 393 5.42 5.38 3.52
CA THR A 393 6.55 6.14 2.97
C THR A 393 6.35 6.37 1.46
N PRO A 394 6.31 7.63 0.97
CA PRO A 394 6.21 7.91 -0.45
C PRO A 394 7.57 7.82 -1.14
N TYR A 395 7.57 7.34 -2.37
CA TYR A 395 8.72 7.30 -3.26
C TYR A 395 8.34 7.87 -4.63
N LEU A 396 9.18 8.76 -5.16
CA LEU A 396 9.13 9.17 -6.56
C LEU A 396 9.79 8.09 -7.41
N TYR A 397 9.07 7.54 -8.37
CA TYR A 397 9.59 6.62 -9.37
C TYR A 397 9.82 7.34 -10.70
N THR A 398 11.08 7.45 -11.13
CA THR A 398 11.49 8.07 -12.40
C THR A 398 12.70 7.33 -12.95
N LEU A 399 12.80 7.19 -14.28
CA LEU A 399 13.94 6.56 -14.96
C LEU A 399 14.36 5.20 -14.37
N GLY A 400 13.39 4.40 -13.91
CA GLY A 400 13.65 3.06 -13.36
C GLY A 400 14.13 3.03 -11.89
N GLN A 401 14.14 4.17 -11.20
CA GLN A 401 14.70 4.31 -9.84
C GLN A 401 13.65 4.86 -8.86
N LEU A 402 13.75 4.44 -7.60
CA LEU A 402 12.96 4.98 -6.48
C LEU A 402 13.79 5.99 -5.69
N HIS A 403 13.25 7.21 -5.58
CA HIS A 403 13.79 8.26 -4.71
C HIS A 403 12.83 8.43 -3.54
N ALA A 404 13.32 8.30 -2.30
CA ALA A 404 12.49 8.60 -1.13
C ALA A 404 11.97 10.04 -1.25
N LEU A 405 10.67 10.22 -1.10
CA LEU A 405 10.00 11.50 -1.22
C LEU A 405 9.50 11.89 0.18
N PRO A 406 10.18 12.81 0.88
CA PRO A 406 9.74 13.22 2.22
C PRO A 406 8.29 13.70 2.21
N VAL A 407 7.53 13.38 3.26
CA VAL A 407 6.07 13.63 3.32
C VAL A 407 5.73 15.12 3.18
N SER A 408 6.60 16.02 3.65
CA SER A 408 6.47 17.47 3.43
C SER A 408 6.39 17.81 1.94
N VAL A 409 7.24 17.19 1.12
CA VAL A 409 7.31 17.40 -0.34
C VAL A 409 6.03 16.99 -1.03
N ASN A 410 5.48 15.84 -0.65
CA ASN A 410 4.26 15.34 -1.26
C ASN A 410 3.06 16.27 -0.96
N LYS A 411 3.10 17.00 0.17
CA LYS A 411 2.07 17.98 0.54
C LYS A 411 2.31 19.37 -0.09
N GLU A 412 3.57 19.79 -0.18
CA GLU A 412 4.00 21.15 -0.56
C GLU A 412 4.20 21.35 -2.06
N ASN A 413 4.67 20.34 -2.80
CA ASN A 413 4.91 20.49 -4.23
C ASN A 413 3.61 20.29 -5.02
N VAL A 414 3.18 21.33 -5.74
CA VAL A 414 1.93 21.27 -6.52
C VAL A 414 2.02 20.20 -7.61
N TRP A 415 3.20 20.02 -8.21
CA TRP A 415 3.40 19.06 -9.30
C TRP A 415 3.29 17.60 -8.85
N THR A 416 3.61 17.26 -7.60
CA THR A 416 3.49 15.86 -7.11
C THR A 416 2.01 15.43 -7.05
N ARG A 417 1.08 16.38 -6.90
CA ARG A 417 -0.38 16.12 -6.92
C ARG A 417 -0.89 15.71 -8.30
N SER A 418 -0.15 16.04 -9.36
CA SER A 418 -0.50 15.65 -10.73
C SER A 418 -0.03 14.24 -11.11
N LEU A 419 0.82 13.64 -10.28
CA LEU A 419 1.35 12.31 -10.52
C LEU A 419 0.34 11.24 -10.09
N ALA A 420 0.32 10.14 -10.85
CA ALA A 420 -0.42 8.96 -10.45
C ALA A 420 0.19 8.39 -9.16
N VAL A 421 -0.67 7.94 -8.25
CA VAL A 421 -0.28 7.37 -6.95
C VAL A 421 -0.77 5.93 -6.87
N TYR A 422 0.10 5.03 -6.41
CA TYR A 422 -0.29 3.65 -6.11
C TYR A 422 0.38 3.20 -4.82
N HIS A 423 -0.40 2.57 -3.93
CA HIS A 423 0.15 1.92 -2.74
C HIS A 423 0.75 0.58 -3.16
N MET A 424 1.98 0.28 -2.77
CA MET A 424 2.71 -0.89 -3.21
C MET A 424 3.28 -1.65 -2.00
N ASP A 425 3.33 -2.98 -2.08
CA ASP A 425 3.85 -3.79 -0.97
C ASP A 425 5.36 -3.54 -0.80
N ALA A 426 5.82 -3.54 0.45
CA ALA A 426 7.24 -3.33 0.78
C ALA A 426 8.15 -4.34 0.05
N VAL A 427 7.71 -5.59 -0.10
CA VAL A 427 8.41 -6.65 -0.84
C VAL A 427 8.58 -6.30 -2.33
N SER A 428 7.57 -5.67 -2.95
CA SER A 428 7.62 -5.24 -4.35
C SER A 428 8.58 -4.06 -4.51
N LEU A 429 8.45 -3.04 -3.63
CA LEU A 429 9.34 -1.87 -3.62
C LEU A 429 10.80 -2.25 -3.37
N GLY A 430 11.06 -3.27 -2.54
CA GLY A 430 12.40 -3.78 -2.25
C GLY A 430 13.13 -4.38 -3.45
N LYS A 431 12.41 -4.69 -4.55
CA LYS A 431 13.00 -5.21 -5.80
C LYS A 431 13.40 -4.11 -6.78
N LEU A 432 13.08 -2.85 -6.50
CA LEU A 432 13.45 -1.71 -7.32
C LEU A 432 14.73 -1.05 -6.79
N LYS A 433 15.51 -0.46 -7.69
CA LYS A 433 16.72 0.28 -7.32
C LYS A 433 16.34 1.53 -6.54
N LYS A 434 16.64 1.54 -5.24
CA LYS A 434 16.51 2.72 -4.38
C LYS A 434 17.75 3.58 -4.48
N THR A 435 17.56 4.89 -4.53
CA THR A 435 18.62 5.90 -4.53
C THR A 435 18.39 6.89 -3.38
N GLY A 436 19.28 7.88 -3.25
CA GLY A 436 19.15 8.93 -2.25
C GLY A 436 17.79 9.65 -2.32
N PRO A 437 17.38 10.28 -1.20
CA PRO A 437 16.13 11.01 -1.13
C PRO A 437 16.11 12.14 -2.18
N TYR A 438 14.94 12.44 -2.69
CA TYR A 438 14.75 13.65 -3.47
C TYR A 438 14.93 14.86 -2.55
N THR A 439 15.81 15.78 -2.95
CA THR A 439 16.20 16.98 -2.18
C THR A 439 15.70 18.28 -2.81
N GLY A 440 14.90 18.20 -3.87
CA GLY A 440 14.52 19.36 -4.69
C GLY A 440 15.59 19.85 -5.68
N TRP A 441 16.75 19.19 -5.70
CA TRP A 441 17.77 19.36 -6.73
C TRP A 441 17.54 18.31 -7.81
N ALA A 442 17.28 18.78 -9.04
CA ALA A 442 16.97 17.90 -10.16
C ALA A 442 17.89 18.16 -11.36
N ALA A 443 18.20 17.11 -12.11
CA ALA A 443 18.80 17.22 -13.43
C ALA A 443 17.91 16.53 -14.46
N ASN A 444 17.98 16.99 -15.71
CA ASN A 444 17.32 16.30 -16.80
C ASN A 444 18.01 14.98 -17.14
N ALA A 445 17.38 14.12 -17.94
CA ALA A 445 17.86 12.76 -18.20
C ALA A 445 19.29 12.70 -18.76
N SER A 446 19.70 13.70 -19.54
CA SER A 446 21.07 13.78 -20.09
C SER A 446 22.11 14.39 -19.12
N GLY A 447 21.67 14.93 -17.97
CA GLY A 447 22.53 15.66 -17.04
C GLY A 447 22.97 17.05 -17.52
N SER A 448 22.56 17.47 -18.72
CA SER A 448 22.98 18.75 -19.33
C SER A 448 22.37 20.00 -18.68
N LYS A 449 21.24 19.84 -17.99
CA LYS A 449 20.52 20.94 -17.32
C LYS A 449 20.22 20.55 -15.88
N ALA A 450 20.58 21.45 -14.97
CA ALA A 450 20.28 21.34 -13.55
C ALA A 450 19.20 22.36 -13.16
N TYR A 451 18.36 21.96 -12.22
CA TYR A 451 17.20 22.71 -11.77
C TYR A 451 17.14 22.71 -10.24
N LEU A 452 16.75 23.86 -9.71
CA LEU A 452 16.22 23.97 -8.37
C LEU A 452 14.70 23.94 -8.46
N VAL A 453 14.06 22.99 -7.78
CA VAL A 453 12.62 22.81 -7.83
C VAL A 453 11.99 23.43 -6.59
N GLY A 454 11.32 24.57 -6.78
CA GLY A 454 10.47 25.20 -5.76
C GLY A 454 9.08 24.54 -5.70
N SER A 455 8.19 25.11 -4.89
CA SER A 455 6.85 24.55 -4.66
C SER A 455 5.96 24.52 -5.91
N GLU A 456 6.12 25.52 -6.79
CA GLU A 456 5.32 25.67 -8.02
C GLU A 456 6.15 25.63 -9.32
N LYS A 457 7.40 26.10 -9.26
CA LYS A 457 8.24 26.34 -10.44
C LYS A 457 9.58 25.65 -10.29
N LYS A 458 10.15 25.21 -11.41
CA LYS A 458 11.56 24.82 -11.52
C LYS A 458 12.36 25.97 -12.08
N PHE A 459 13.55 26.19 -11.53
CA PHE A 459 14.43 27.26 -11.94
C PHE A 459 15.71 26.67 -12.50
N GLN A 460 15.97 26.93 -13.77
CA GLN A 460 17.16 26.40 -14.44
C GLN A 460 18.40 27.13 -13.94
N LEU A 461 19.41 26.36 -13.54
CA LEU A 461 20.71 26.88 -13.15
C LEU A 461 21.54 27.19 -14.40
N THR A 462 22.18 28.37 -14.41
CA THR A 462 23.04 28.83 -15.52
C THR A 462 24.36 28.06 -15.64
N SER A 463 24.82 27.47 -14.55
CA SER A 463 25.91 26.50 -14.50
C SER A 463 25.53 25.37 -13.56
N ALA A 464 26.12 24.18 -13.74
CA ALA A 464 25.97 23.05 -12.82
C ALA A 464 27.22 22.92 -11.91
N PRO A 465 27.30 23.66 -10.78
CA PRO A 465 28.39 23.48 -9.84
C PRO A 465 28.46 22.08 -9.24
N ASN A 466 29.61 21.74 -8.65
CA ASN A 466 29.74 20.61 -7.73
C ASN A 466 29.32 21.09 -6.33
N TRP A 467 28.01 21.12 -6.06
CA TRP A 467 27.40 21.75 -4.87
C TRP A 467 27.53 20.95 -3.57
N GLY A 468 28.11 19.74 -3.62
CA GLY A 468 28.10 18.83 -2.48
C GLY A 468 26.69 18.36 -2.07
N VAL A 469 25.67 18.59 -2.89
CA VAL A 469 24.30 18.09 -2.70
C VAL A 469 23.98 16.97 -3.70
N SER A 470 23.14 16.03 -3.28
CA SER A 470 22.65 14.97 -4.16
C SER A 470 21.65 15.54 -5.17
N VAL A 471 21.90 15.33 -6.46
CA VAL A 471 21.02 15.75 -7.56
C VAL A 471 20.25 14.54 -8.09
N THR A 472 18.92 14.63 -8.11
CA THR A 472 18.05 13.58 -8.63
C THR A 472 17.89 13.72 -10.14
N THR A 473 18.24 12.69 -10.91
CA THR A 473 18.01 12.70 -12.35
C THR A 473 16.54 12.34 -12.64
N MET A 474 15.86 13.18 -13.40
CA MET A 474 14.45 13.05 -13.77
C MET A 474 14.28 12.92 -15.27
N SER A 475 13.19 12.28 -15.70
CA SER A 475 12.81 12.29 -17.10
C SER A 475 12.49 13.74 -17.56
N ASP A 476 12.70 14.02 -18.85
CA ASP A 476 12.32 15.32 -19.42
C ASP A 476 10.79 15.55 -19.33
N GLY A 477 10.00 14.48 -19.41
CA GLY A 477 8.55 14.51 -19.27
C GLY A 477 8.11 14.92 -17.86
N LEU A 478 8.71 14.33 -16.83
CA LEU A 478 8.44 14.68 -15.43
C LEU A 478 8.80 16.14 -15.15
N LEU A 479 9.98 16.58 -15.61
CA LEU A 479 10.37 17.97 -15.48
C LEU A 479 9.38 18.90 -16.19
N ALA A 480 8.86 18.52 -17.37
CA ALA A 480 7.92 19.34 -18.13
C ALA A 480 6.58 19.60 -17.41
N LEU A 481 6.20 18.76 -16.43
CA LEU A 481 5.03 19.00 -15.58
C LEU A 481 5.21 20.20 -14.64
N ILE A 482 6.45 20.63 -14.41
CA ILE A 482 6.79 21.72 -13.50
C ILE A 482 7.00 23.00 -14.33
N ALA A 483 6.24 24.05 -14.00
CA ALA A 483 6.31 25.33 -14.68
C ALA A 483 7.73 25.94 -14.61
N ASN A 484 8.16 26.59 -15.70
CA ASN A 484 9.46 27.25 -15.72
C ASN A 484 9.43 28.56 -14.92
N GLY A 485 10.35 28.70 -13.99
CA GLY A 485 10.75 29.98 -13.41
C GLY A 485 11.88 30.64 -14.21
N SER A 486 12.33 31.79 -13.72
CA SER A 486 13.50 32.49 -14.27
C SER A 486 14.76 31.63 -14.15
N ARG A 487 15.73 31.87 -15.03
CA ARG A 487 17.07 31.30 -14.87
C ARG A 487 17.75 31.92 -13.65
N ILE A 488 18.48 31.10 -12.91
CA ILE A 488 19.23 31.53 -11.73
C ILE A 488 20.73 31.45 -12.00
N SER A 489 21.44 32.51 -11.65
CA SER A 489 22.90 32.54 -11.49
C SER A 489 23.26 32.58 -10.01
N LEU A 490 24.45 32.09 -9.69
CA LEU A 490 25.00 32.21 -8.34
C LEU A 490 25.79 33.52 -8.16
N PRO A 491 25.81 34.10 -6.95
CA PRO A 491 24.95 33.77 -5.82
C PRO A 491 23.47 34.07 -6.15
N ALA A 492 22.53 33.32 -5.56
CA ALA A 492 21.09 33.47 -5.79
C ALA A 492 20.37 33.96 -4.53
N LEU A 493 19.32 34.76 -4.69
CA LEU A 493 18.42 35.13 -3.59
C LEU A 493 17.34 34.08 -3.42
N ILE A 494 17.22 33.56 -2.19
CA ILE A 494 16.21 32.56 -1.84
C ILE A 494 15.44 32.99 -0.60
N SER A 495 14.19 32.54 -0.50
CA SER A 495 13.41 32.53 0.74
C SER A 495 13.06 31.08 1.10
N ILE A 496 12.75 30.85 2.37
CA ILE A 496 12.28 29.53 2.84
C ILE A 496 10.82 29.69 3.23
N ASP A 497 9.92 28.98 2.54
CA ASP A 497 8.48 28.93 2.82
C ASP A 497 7.84 30.31 3.10
N THR A 498 8.13 31.30 2.25
CA THR A 498 7.62 32.69 2.39
C THR A 498 8.03 33.42 3.68
N SER A 499 9.01 32.88 4.42
CA SER A 499 9.55 33.59 5.58
C SER A 499 10.09 34.98 5.18
N ALA A 500 10.00 35.93 6.10
CA ALA A 500 10.60 37.26 5.92
C ALA A 500 12.14 37.24 5.84
N ASN A 501 12.76 36.08 6.10
CA ASN A 501 14.20 35.91 6.05
C ASN A 501 14.66 35.65 4.62
N ILE A 502 15.62 36.44 4.17
CA ILE A 502 16.26 36.30 2.86
C ILE A 502 17.63 35.66 3.05
N TYR A 503 17.98 34.75 2.14
CA TYR A 503 19.27 34.07 2.17
C TYR A 503 19.98 34.23 0.83
N ALA A 504 21.31 34.34 0.87
CA ALA A 504 22.16 34.13 -0.28
C ALA A 504 22.50 32.65 -0.39
N LEU A 505 22.16 32.03 -1.51
CA LEU A 505 22.58 30.68 -1.88
C LEU A 505 23.83 30.78 -2.74
N ASP A 506 24.93 30.15 -2.31
CA ASP A 506 26.19 30.08 -3.05
C ASP A 506 26.99 28.81 -2.68
N GLY A 507 27.53 28.10 -3.67
CA GLY A 507 28.41 26.93 -3.44
C GLY A 507 27.85 25.84 -2.51
N GLY A 508 26.54 25.55 -2.57
CA GLY A 508 25.89 24.52 -1.72
C GLY A 508 25.55 24.98 -0.31
N LYS A 509 25.76 26.27 0.01
CA LYS A 509 25.50 26.86 1.31
C LYS A 509 24.49 27.98 1.17
N PHE A 510 23.61 28.11 2.15
CA PHE A 510 22.73 29.27 2.26
C PHE A 510 23.09 30.04 3.52
N ARG A 511 23.22 31.36 3.39
CA ARG A 511 23.61 32.27 4.45
C ARG A 511 22.55 33.35 4.59
N GLN A 512 22.05 33.53 5.80
CA GLN A 512 21.04 34.55 6.07
C GLN A 512 21.59 35.95 5.83
N ILE A 513 20.78 36.80 5.22
CA ILE A 513 21.02 38.22 5.03
C ILE A 513 20.07 38.96 5.98
N SER A 514 20.63 39.67 6.96
CA SER A 514 19.86 40.29 8.04
C SER A 514 19.50 41.76 7.80
N ASP A 515 20.08 42.40 6.78
CA ASP A 515 19.88 43.82 6.53
C ASP A 515 19.99 44.19 5.04
N TRP A 516 19.39 45.34 4.70
CA TRP A 516 19.30 45.85 3.34
C TRP A 516 20.64 46.25 2.72
N ALA A 517 21.60 46.73 3.54
CA ALA A 517 22.90 47.15 3.03
C ALA A 517 23.72 45.93 2.58
N THR A 518 23.71 44.86 3.35
CA THR A 518 24.32 43.57 2.99
C THR A 518 23.70 43.01 1.72
N LEU A 519 22.37 43.06 1.61
CA LEU A 519 21.64 42.61 0.42
C LEU A 519 22.08 43.36 -0.85
N THR A 520 22.05 44.69 -0.81
CA THR A 520 22.41 45.54 -1.96
C THR A 520 23.91 45.51 -2.28
N ASN A 521 24.78 45.27 -1.30
CA ASN A 521 26.20 45.06 -1.55
C ASN A 521 26.49 43.75 -2.29
N LEU A 522 25.72 42.69 -2.01
CA LEU A 522 25.87 41.38 -2.65
C LEU A 522 25.27 41.33 -4.05
N PHE A 523 24.08 41.92 -4.22
CA PHE A 523 23.25 41.75 -5.41
C PHE A 523 23.08 43.03 -6.24
N GLY A 524 23.59 44.17 -5.76
CA GLY A 524 23.37 45.46 -6.36
C GLY A 524 22.02 46.10 -5.95
N PRO A 525 21.75 47.32 -6.45
CA PRO A 525 20.51 48.05 -6.13
C PRO A 525 19.27 47.45 -6.81
N THR A 526 19.45 46.69 -7.89
CA THR A 526 18.37 45.96 -8.58
C THR A 526 18.52 44.48 -8.26
N LEU A 527 17.67 43.99 -7.36
CA LEU A 527 17.76 42.62 -6.86
C LEU A 527 17.33 41.61 -7.93
N PRO A 528 17.97 40.43 -8.02
CA PRO A 528 17.44 39.32 -8.79
C PRO A 528 16.13 38.81 -8.18
N PRO A 529 15.34 38.02 -8.93
CA PRO A 529 14.16 37.37 -8.39
C PRO A 529 14.50 36.53 -7.16
N ILE A 530 13.70 36.67 -6.10
CA ILE A 530 13.76 35.81 -4.93
C ILE A 530 13.10 34.48 -5.28
N VAL A 531 13.80 33.39 -5.00
CA VAL A 531 13.33 32.04 -5.30
C VAL A 531 12.81 31.42 -4.02
N ASP A 532 11.51 31.18 -3.98
CA ASP A 532 10.87 30.57 -2.81
C ASP A 532 11.10 29.06 -2.83
N LEU A 533 11.82 28.58 -1.82
CA LEU A 533 12.20 27.17 -1.69
C LEU A 533 11.42 26.50 -0.57
N PRO A 534 10.95 25.26 -0.80
CA PRO A 534 10.35 24.46 0.27
C PRO A 534 11.42 24.06 1.29
N PRO A 535 11.06 23.87 2.57
CA PRO A 535 11.98 23.50 3.65
C PRO A 535 12.87 22.29 3.36
N MET A 536 12.41 21.34 2.54
CA MET A 536 13.22 20.20 2.09
C MET A 536 14.50 20.65 1.38
N VAL A 537 14.39 21.57 0.42
CA VAL A 537 15.54 22.03 -0.36
C VAL A 537 16.56 22.65 0.57
N THR A 538 16.09 23.45 1.52
CA THR A 538 16.96 24.10 2.49
C THR A 538 17.54 23.15 3.52
N ASN A 539 16.80 22.12 3.93
CA ASN A 539 17.31 21.06 4.83
C ASN A 539 18.38 20.19 4.15
N SER A 540 18.39 20.11 2.81
CA SER A 540 19.45 19.44 2.06
C SER A 540 20.74 20.25 1.99
N LEU A 541 20.67 21.54 2.30
CA LEU A 541 21.81 22.44 2.29
C LEU A 541 22.45 22.52 3.67
N ALA A 542 23.77 22.68 3.70
CA ALA A 542 24.45 22.92 4.96
C ALA A 542 24.12 24.35 5.45
N PRO A 543 23.52 24.52 6.65
CA PRO A 543 23.34 25.84 7.22
C PRO A 543 24.72 26.45 7.42
N ALA A 544 24.91 27.66 6.88
CA ALA A 544 26.15 28.40 7.01
C ALA A 544 25.94 29.65 7.87
N ALA A 545 27.03 30.14 8.47
CA ALA A 545 26.98 31.35 9.27
C ALA A 545 26.32 32.51 8.51
N PRO A 546 25.53 33.36 9.19
CA PRO A 546 24.92 34.51 8.56
C PRO A 546 25.98 35.40 7.89
N ILE A 547 25.54 36.16 6.88
CA ILE A 547 26.37 37.21 6.31
C ILE A 547 26.30 38.38 7.28
N LEU A 548 27.43 38.66 7.92
CA LEU A 548 27.55 39.71 8.90
C LEU A 548 27.68 41.05 8.16
N PRO A 549 26.88 42.07 8.51
CA PRO A 549 26.99 43.38 7.88
C PRO A 549 28.43 43.92 7.92
N THR A 550 28.95 44.26 6.74
CA THR A 550 30.33 44.73 6.57
C THR A 550 30.55 46.11 7.20
N GLY A 551 31.78 46.40 7.62
CA GLY A 551 32.11 47.68 8.28
C GLY A 551 31.67 47.76 9.75
N LYS A 552 31.23 46.65 10.34
CA LYS A 552 30.85 46.54 11.77
C LYS A 552 31.85 45.69 12.55
N LEU A 553 31.93 45.94 13.86
CA LEU A 553 32.76 45.19 14.79
C LEU A 553 32.00 44.01 15.39
N TYR A 554 32.67 42.86 15.47
CA TYR A 554 32.14 41.62 16.01
C TYR A 554 33.09 40.98 17.01
N VAL A 555 32.55 40.31 18.01
CA VAL A 555 33.30 39.54 19.00
C VAL A 555 32.58 38.22 19.30
N ALA A 556 33.34 37.15 19.46
CA ALA A 556 32.81 35.87 19.94
C ALA A 556 33.06 35.72 21.45
N PRO A 557 32.15 35.07 22.21
CA PRO A 557 32.30 34.87 23.65
C PRO A 557 33.63 34.23 24.08
N THR A 558 34.21 33.41 23.21
CA THR A 558 35.46 32.68 23.47
C THR A 558 36.70 33.34 22.86
N SER A 559 36.57 34.50 22.20
CA SER A 559 37.69 35.18 21.55
C SER A 559 38.03 36.48 22.29
N PRO A 560 39.30 36.70 22.69
CA PRO A 560 39.72 37.97 23.28
C PRO A 560 39.84 39.10 22.23
N MET A 561 39.67 38.79 20.95
CA MET A 561 39.85 39.71 19.83
C MET A 561 38.50 40.21 19.32
N VAL A 562 38.43 41.50 19.01
CA VAL A 562 37.33 42.13 18.26
C VAL A 562 37.75 42.23 16.79
N TYR A 563 36.82 41.98 15.87
CA TYR A 563 37.11 41.98 14.43
C TYR A 563 36.20 42.94 13.68
N LEU A 564 36.76 43.68 12.73
CA LEU A 564 36.01 44.38 11.69
C LEU A 564 35.64 43.40 10.56
N SER A 565 34.37 43.32 10.24
CA SER A 565 33.87 42.58 9.06
C SER A 565 34.32 43.23 7.75
N ASP A 566 35.11 42.51 6.96
CA ASP A 566 35.65 42.98 5.67
C ASP A 566 35.08 42.17 4.51
N GLY A 567 34.19 42.79 3.73
CA GLY A 567 33.38 42.10 2.73
C GLY A 567 32.51 41.01 3.37
N THR A 568 32.28 39.92 2.64
CA THR A 568 31.40 38.82 3.08
C THR A 568 32.16 37.57 3.54
N GLY A 569 33.49 37.61 3.54
CA GLY A 569 34.34 36.43 3.79
C GLY A 569 35.62 36.68 4.57
N SER A 570 35.89 37.90 5.06
CA SER A 570 37.07 38.19 5.87
C SER A 570 36.76 39.00 7.12
N MET A 571 37.63 38.87 8.12
CA MET A 571 37.55 39.55 9.41
C MET A 571 38.92 40.17 9.70
N VAL A 572 38.98 41.47 9.96
CA VAL A 572 40.21 42.21 10.25
C VAL A 572 40.32 42.42 11.77
N PRO A 573 41.35 41.90 12.45
CA PRO A 573 41.53 42.13 13.88
C PRO A 573 41.64 43.60 14.24
N LEU A 574 40.92 44.02 15.27
CA LEU A 574 40.99 45.36 15.86
C LEU A 574 42.02 45.35 17.01
N PRO A 575 43.14 46.10 16.92
CA PRO A 575 44.15 46.07 17.97
C PRO A 575 43.71 46.84 19.22
N ASN A 576 42.90 47.90 19.07
CA ASN A 576 42.29 48.65 20.17
C ASN A 576 41.06 49.46 19.71
N PHE A 577 40.22 49.91 20.64
CA PHE A 577 39.02 50.71 20.33
C PHE A 577 39.31 52.18 19.96
N SER A 578 40.50 52.70 20.25
CA SER A 578 40.91 54.06 19.84
C SER A 578 40.94 54.18 18.31
N ILE A 579 41.44 53.16 17.61
CA ILE A 579 41.41 53.13 16.13
C ILE A 579 39.97 53.08 15.61
N ALA A 580 39.12 52.21 16.16
CA ALA A 580 37.72 52.08 15.73
C ALA A 580 36.95 53.41 15.85
N SER A 581 37.02 54.06 17.02
CA SER A 581 36.35 55.34 17.25
C SER A 581 36.82 56.44 16.29
N ARG A 582 38.11 56.49 15.96
CA ARG A 582 38.69 57.43 14.98
C ARG A 582 38.33 57.14 13.53
N LEU A 583 37.87 55.93 13.24
CA LEU A 583 37.28 55.56 11.95
C LEU A 583 35.76 55.75 11.94
N GLY A 584 35.18 56.30 13.02
CA GLY A 584 33.73 56.48 13.16
C GLY A 584 32.98 55.17 13.41
N ILE A 585 33.68 54.10 13.80
CA ILE A 585 33.10 52.78 14.06
C ILE A 585 32.76 52.71 15.54
N ASN A 586 31.47 52.71 15.84
CA ASN A 586 30.95 52.73 17.21
C ASN A 586 30.25 51.41 17.56
N GLY A 587 30.49 50.94 18.78
CA GLY A 587 29.91 49.69 19.30
C GLY A 587 30.47 48.43 18.64
N TYR A 588 30.09 47.27 19.18
CA TYR A 588 30.40 45.97 18.63
C TYR A 588 29.23 45.01 18.91
N THR A 589 29.12 43.95 18.13
CA THR A 589 28.06 42.95 18.25
C THR A 589 28.62 41.61 18.69
N HIS A 590 28.01 41.02 19.72
CA HIS A 590 28.31 39.64 20.10
C HIS A 590 27.71 38.67 19.11
N VAL A 591 28.52 37.73 18.62
CA VAL A 591 28.10 36.64 17.73
C VAL A 591 28.65 35.32 18.24
N SER A 592 28.03 34.20 17.88
CA SER A 592 28.55 32.89 18.26
C SER A 592 29.90 32.61 17.58
N THR A 593 30.72 31.74 18.19
CA THR A 593 31.96 31.26 17.56
C THR A 593 31.70 30.61 16.20
N ALA A 594 30.57 29.91 16.06
CA ALA A 594 30.11 29.33 14.79
C ALA A 594 29.82 30.38 13.71
N SER A 595 29.33 31.57 14.08
CA SER A 595 29.07 32.66 13.13
C SER A 595 30.37 33.27 12.56
N LEU A 596 31.47 33.25 13.31
CA LEU A 596 32.77 33.76 12.84
C LEU A 596 33.61 32.70 12.13
N ALA A 597 33.45 31.41 12.44
CA ALA A 597 34.28 30.33 11.94
C ALA A 597 34.48 30.30 10.40
N PRO A 598 33.48 30.66 9.55
CA PRO A 598 33.66 30.65 8.10
C PRO A 598 34.45 31.83 7.53
N TYR A 599 34.73 32.86 8.33
CA TYR A 599 35.44 34.05 7.86
C TYR A 599 36.96 33.84 7.96
N ARG A 600 37.68 34.21 6.91
CA ARG A 600 39.15 34.26 6.96
C ARG A 600 39.58 35.41 7.85
N ILE A 601 40.33 35.11 8.91
CA ILE A 601 40.98 36.15 9.70
C ILE A 601 42.13 36.76 8.89
N SER A 602 42.12 38.08 8.72
CA SER A 602 43.18 38.82 8.05
C SER A 602 44.46 38.76 8.87
N ASN A 603 45.59 38.61 8.18
CA ASN A 603 46.91 38.73 8.80
C ASN A 603 47.29 40.20 9.08
N GLN A 604 46.48 41.17 8.62
CA GLN A 604 46.65 42.60 8.91
C GLN A 604 45.68 43.02 10.01
N VAL A 605 46.15 43.83 10.95
CA VAL A 605 45.29 44.54 11.92
C VAL A 605 44.66 45.78 11.29
N LEU A 606 43.56 46.26 11.85
CA LEU A 606 42.93 47.51 11.45
C LEU A 606 43.82 48.70 11.85
N THR A 607 44.07 49.59 10.90
CA THR A 607 44.90 50.79 11.07
C THR A 607 44.08 52.06 10.82
N PRO A 608 44.49 53.23 11.33
CA PRO A 608 43.82 54.51 11.07
C PRO A 608 43.83 54.92 9.58
N VAL A 609 44.71 54.33 8.75
CA VAL A 609 44.80 54.62 7.31
C VAL A 609 44.24 53.45 6.52
N LEU A 610 43.14 53.67 5.82
CA LEU A 610 42.48 52.63 5.03
C LEU A 610 42.98 52.65 3.58
N ASN A 611 43.31 51.49 3.02
CA ASN A 611 43.57 51.34 1.59
C ASN A 611 42.30 50.83 0.90
N CYS A 612 41.64 51.71 0.17
CA CYS A 612 40.36 51.49 -0.49
C CYS A 612 40.53 51.74 -2.00
N ASN A 613 40.27 50.72 -2.83
CA ASN A 613 40.38 50.80 -4.29
C ASN A 613 41.73 51.40 -4.77
N GLY A 614 42.83 51.05 -4.10
CA GLY A 614 44.18 51.53 -4.44
C GLY A 614 44.52 52.95 -3.94
N GLY A 615 43.62 53.62 -3.22
CA GLY A 615 43.88 54.90 -2.55
C GLY A 615 44.01 54.75 -1.04
N LYS A 616 44.91 55.52 -0.41
CA LYS A 616 44.99 55.61 1.06
C LYS A 616 44.11 56.75 1.58
N TYR A 617 43.31 56.46 2.60
CA TYR A 617 42.36 57.40 3.20
C TYR A 617 42.56 57.47 4.71
N LEU A 618 42.36 58.66 5.26
CA LEU A 618 42.40 58.93 6.71
C LEU A 618 41.13 59.69 7.08
N GLN A 619 40.52 59.38 8.22
CA GLN A 619 39.37 60.14 8.70
C GLN A 619 39.83 61.45 9.37
N ARG A 620 39.16 62.56 9.04
CA ARG A 620 39.34 63.88 9.64
C ARG A 620 37.97 64.52 9.88
N ASN A 621 37.68 64.88 11.13
CA ASN A 621 36.42 65.51 11.54
C ASN A 621 35.17 64.76 11.03
N GLY A 622 35.19 63.42 11.15
CA GLY A 622 34.10 62.55 10.69
C GLY A 622 34.02 62.33 9.18
N LYS A 623 34.95 62.85 8.37
CA LYS A 623 34.99 62.63 6.91
C LYS A 623 36.30 62.02 6.46
N PHE A 624 36.25 61.07 5.52
CA PHE A 624 37.46 60.51 4.93
C PHE A 624 38.06 61.47 3.90
N VAL A 625 39.38 61.70 4.03
CA VAL A 625 40.18 62.45 3.07
C VAL A 625 41.19 61.52 2.40
N ARG A 626 41.43 61.71 1.11
CA ARG A 626 42.38 60.90 0.35
C ARG A 626 43.78 61.45 0.52
N LEU A 627 44.76 60.61 0.80
CA LEU A 627 46.17 61.01 0.82
C LEU A 627 46.69 61.08 -0.61
N SER A 628 47.40 62.17 -0.94
CA SER A 628 48.09 62.30 -2.22
C SER A 628 49.15 61.20 -2.40
N THR A 629 49.59 60.98 -3.64
CA THR A 629 50.67 60.04 -3.95
C THR A 629 51.96 60.38 -3.22
N SER A 630 52.31 61.67 -3.12
CA SER A 630 53.53 62.12 -2.41
C SER A 630 53.53 61.81 -0.92
N VAL A 631 52.36 61.82 -0.28
CA VAL A 631 52.21 61.46 1.14
C VAL A 631 52.16 59.93 1.31
N SER A 632 51.41 59.24 0.44
CA SER A 632 51.18 57.80 0.54
C SER A 632 52.38 56.93 0.13
N SER A 633 53.27 57.45 -0.73
CA SER A 633 54.48 56.77 -1.21
C SER A 633 55.66 56.82 -0.23
N THR A 634 55.51 57.47 0.93
CA THR A 634 56.55 57.55 1.97
C THR A 634 56.92 56.18 2.56
N GLY A 635 56.06 55.16 2.37
CA GLY A 635 56.26 53.80 2.88
C GLY A 635 56.07 53.64 4.39
N LEU A 636 55.84 54.74 5.10
CA LEU A 636 55.77 54.81 6.58
C LEU A 636 54.36 55.01 7.12
N LEU A 637 53.34 54.90 6.28
CA LEU A 637 51.95 54.90 6.68
C LEU A 637 51.41 53.48 6.48
N PRO A 638 51.56 52.58 7.49
CA PRO A 638 50.87 51.31 7.50
C PRO A 638 49.39 51.54 7.24
N SER A 639 48.84 50.74 6.35
CA SER A 639 47.45 50.87 5.92
C SER A 639 46.82 49.50 5.78
N THR A 640 45.56 49.38 6.17
CA THR A 640 44.79 48.15 6.05
C THR A 640 44.06 48.16 4.71
N ALA A 641 44.32 47.16 3.87
CA ALA A 641 43.54 46.98 2.65
C ALA A 641 42.16 46.42 3.01
N LEU A 642 41.10 47.09 2.56
CA LEU A 642 39.72 46.67 2.80
C LEU A 642 38.99 46.44 1.48
N ALA A 643 38.02 45.54 1.51
CA ALA A 643 37.09 45.33 0.41
C ALA A 643 36.30 46.62 0.11
N ARG A 644 35.92 46.77 -1.16
CA ARG A 644 35.17 47.94 -1.64
C ARG A 644 33.89 48.19 -0.85
N SER A 645 33.14 47.13 -0.54
CA SER A 645 31.90 47.20 0.24
C SER A 645 32.15 47.70 1.66
N THR A 646 33.25 47.30 2.29
CA THR A 646 33.66 47.76 3.62
C THR A 646 34.00 49.24 3.60
N CYS A 647 34.80 49.67 2.61
CA CYS A 647 35.12 51.09 2.42
C CYS A 647 33.87 51.95 2.24
N GLN A 648 32.91 51.49 1.44
CA GLN A 648 31.63 52.17 1.25
C GLN A 648 30.80 52.21 2.55
N ALA A 649 30.74 51.10 3.29
CA ALA A 649 30.03 51.03 4.57
C ALA A 649 30.64 51.95 5.65
N LEU A 650 31.95 52.17 5.61
CA LEU A 650 32.65 53.14 6.46
C LEU A 650 32.48 54.59 5.98
N GLY A 651 31.86 54.82 4.82
CA GLY A 651 31.65 56.16 4.28
C GLY A 651 32.88 56.73 3.56
N VAL A 652 33.78 55.88 3.06
CA VAL A 652 34.87 56.31 2.17
C VAL A 652 34.26 56.69 0.81
N PRO A 653 34.38 57.95 0.37
CA PRO A 653 33.77 58.41 -0.87
C PRO A 653 34.39 57.72 -2.10
N ALA A 654 33.55 57.18 -2.98
CA ALA A 654 34.00 56.57 -4.24
C ALA A 654 34.53 57.62 -5.24
N SER A 655 34.03 58.85 -5.16
CA SER A 655 34.43 60.02 -5.97
C SER A 655 34.17 61.31 -5.17
N GLY A 656 34.69 62.45 -5.62
CA GLY A 656 34.47 63.75 -4.94
C GLY A 656 35.19 63.90 -3.59
N PHE A 657 36.27 63.15 -3.37
CA PHE A 657 37.09 63.25 -2.15
C PHE A 657 38.02 64.46 -2.15
N THR A 658 38.23 65.04 -0.97
CA THR A 658 39.31 66.02 -0.74
C THR A 658 40.65 65.30 -0.64
N THR A 659 41.66 65.80 -1.38
CA THR A 659 43.02 65.26 -1.33
C THR A 659 43.90 66.05 -0.36
N VAL A 660 44.66 65.34 0.47
CA VAL A 660 45.65 65.90 1.39
C VAL A 660 47.05 65.71 0.80
N SER A 661 47.70 66.83 0.53
CA SER A 661 49.08 66.89 0.01
C SER A 661 50.10 67.44 1.01
N ARG A 662 49.69 67.63 2.27
CA ARG A 662 50.55 68.12 3.36
C ARG A 662 51.03 66.97 4.26
N PRO A 663 52.08 67.15 5.08
CA PRO A 663 52.61 66.11 5.95
C PRO A 663 51.56 65.48 6.87
N VAL A 664 51.64 64.16 7.02
CA VAL A 664 50.88 63.39 8.02
C VAL A 664 51.86 62.96 9.09
N PHE A 665 51.54 63.27 10.33
CA PHE A 665 52.27 62.86 11.52
C PHE A 665 51.63 61.60 12.10
N VAL A 666 52.38 60.90 12.93
CA VAL A 666 51.89 59.67 13.58
C VAL A 666 52.15 59.71 15.07
N MET A 667 51.30 59.06 15.84
CA MET A 667 51.50 58.79 17.26
C MET A 667 50.91 57.43 17.59
N ASP A 668 51.30 56.84 18.72
CA ASP A 668 50.62 55.68 19.26
C ASP A 668 49.49 56.12 20.20
N ASP A 669 48.61 55.20 20.56
CA ASP A 669 47.44 55.45 21.40
C ASP A 669 47.74 55.45 22.91
N ALA A 670 48.97 55.11 23.31
CA ALA A 670 49.41 55.08 24.71
C ALA A 670 50.32 56.27 25.08
N SER A 671 50.87 56.99 24.11
CA SER A 671 51.83 58.08 24.28
C SER A 671 51.32 59.39 23.68
N SER A 672 51.77 60.51 24.24
CA SER A 672 51.57 61.85 23.65
C SER A 672 52.66 62.23 22.64
N THR A 673 53.62 61.34 22.37
CA THR A 673 54.75 61.61 21.48
C THR A 673 54.30 61.60 20.02
N VAL A 674 54.40 62.75 19.36
CA VAL A 674 54.13 62.89 17.93
C VAL A 674 55.42 62.65 17.14
N TYR A 675 55.33 61.91 16.04
CA TYR A 675 56.44 61.63 15.14
C TYR A 675 56.20 62.21 13.75
N SER A 676 57.25 62.78 13.17
CA SER A 676 57.31 63.15 11.75
C SER A 676 57.84 61.98 10.92
N LEU A 677 57.29 61.78 9.73
CA LEU A 677 57.69 60.73 8.80
C LEU A 677 58.66 61.31 7.76
N GLN A 678 59.96 61.04 7.90
CA GLN A 678 61.00 61.59 7.02
C GLN A 678 62.05 60.54 6.68
N GLY A 679 62.45 60.47 5.41
CA GLY A 679 63.57 59.63 4.96
C GLY A 679 63.42 58.14 5.32
N LYS A 680 62.20 57.58 5.23
CA LYS A 680 61.88 56.20 5.65
C LYS A 680 62.09 55.90 7.15
N THR A 681 62.13 56.93 8.00
CA THR A 681 62.11 56.80 9.47
C THR A 681 60.99 57.62 10.12
N LYS A 682 60.47 57.16 11.26
CA LYS A 682 59.72 57.99 12.21
C LYS A 682 60.71 58.74 13.10
N ARG A 683 60.47 60.04 13.31
CA ARG A 683 61.35 60.92 14.10
C ARG A 683 60.53 61.68 15.15
N PRO A 684 60.84 61.57 16.46
CA PRO A 684 60.05 62.23 17.49
C PRO A 684 60.12 63.76 17.35
N VAL A 685 58.98 64.42 17.56
CA VAL A 685 58.83 65.88 17.49
C VAL A 685 58.82 66.43 18.91
N GLY A 686 59.85 67.20 19.28
CA GLY A 686 60.11 67.56 20.67
C GLY A 686 59.16 68.60 21.30
N ASN A 687 58.47 69.42 20.50
CA ASN A 687 57.53 70.43 21.02
C ASN A 687 56.53 70.90 19.94
N TRP A 688 55.50 71.64 20.37
CA TRP A 688 54.44 72.17 19.51
C TRP A 688 54.95 73.13 18.42
N ALA A 689 55.88 74.03 18.75
CA ALA A 689 56.44 74.97 17.78
C ALA A 689 57.14 74.24 16.62
N ARG A 690 57.87 73.15 16.93
CA ARG A 690 58.48 72.28 15.91
C ARG A 690 57.43 71.56 15.08
N LEU A 691 56.36 71.06 15.69
CA LEU A 691 55.25 70.42 14.97
C LEU A 691 54.59 71.37 13.96
N VAL A 692 54.30 72.60 14.38
CA VAL A 692 53.73 73.65 13.51
C VAL A 692 54.68 74.00 12.36
N SER A 693 55.98 74.13 12.64
CA SER A 693 57.02 74.35 11.63
C SER A 693 57.05 73.22 10.60
N LEU A 694 57.06 71.96 11.05
CA LEU A 694 57.04 70.77 10.17
C LEU A 694 55.72 70.63 9.39
N ASN A 695 54.62 71.19 9.90
CA ASN A 695 53.33 71.25 9.22
C ASN A 695 53.21 72.43 8.24
N GLY A 696 54.31 73.14 7.97
CA GLY A 696 54.37 74.31 7.09
C GLY A 696 53.68 75.53 7.67
N GLY A 697 53.85 75.78 8.98
CA GLY A 697 53.29 76.92 9.70
C GLY A 697 51.84 76.76 10.15
N ARG A 698 51.21 75.61 9.87
CA ARG A 698 49.80 75.35 10.16
C ARG A 698 49.61 74.80 11.58
N THR A 699 48.61 75.32 12.30
CA THR A 699 48.27 74.94 13.68
C THR A 699 47.34 73.73 13.78
N ASP A 700 46.93 73.14 12.65
CA ASP A 700 46.03 71.98 12.56
C ASP A 700 46.76 70.73 11.99
N PRO A 701 47.72 70.12 12.70
CA PRO A 701 48.45 68.95 12.21
C PRO A 701 47.51 67.76 11.98
N ILE A 702 47.74 67.04 10.88
CA ILE A 702 47.05 65.78 10.60
C ILE A 702 47.86 64.67 11.28
N ILE A 703 47.27 64.05 12.30
CA ILE A 703 47.93 63.00 13.09
C ILE A 703 47.14 61.70 12.94
N ALA A 704 47.79 60.64 12.43
CA ALA A 704 47.26 59.29 12.41
C ALA A 704 47.69 58.55 13.69
N VAL A 705 46.71 58.02 14.43
CA VAL A 705 46.95 57.34 15.72
C VAL A 705 46.91 55.84 15.52
N TYR A 706 48.05 55.19 15.72
CA TYR A 706 48.24 53.74 15.57
C TYR A 706 48.24 53.05 16.93
N ASP A 707 48.12 51.73 16.96
CA ASP A 707 48.47 50.96 18.16
C ASP A 707 50.00 50.94 18.36
N VAL A 708 50.41 50.71 19.60
CA VAL A 708 51.83 50.68 20.01
C VAL A 708 52.66 49.72 19.14
N ALA A 709 52.17 48.51 18.84
CA ALA A 709 52.94 47.51 18.11
C ALA A 709 53.12 47.89 16.63
N THR A 710 52.04 48.34 15.96
CA THR A 710 52.12 48.81 14.58
C THR A 710 53.07 49.99 14.45
N LEU A 711 53.00 50.97 15.35
CA LEU A 711 53.92 52.11 15.29
C LEU A 711 55.37 51.71 15.62
N ALA A 712 55.59 50.81 16.58
CA ALA A 712 56.91 50.31 16.96
C ALA A 712 57.63 49.60 15.81
N SER A 713 56.88 48.97 14.90
CA SER A 713 57.44 48.30 13.71
C SER A 713 58.12 49.25 12.71
N LEU A 714 57.86 50.56 12.79
CA LEU A 714 58.47 51.54 11.88
C LEU A 714 59.91 51.88 12.27
N PRO A 715 60.86 51.98 11.31
CA PRO A 715 62.23 52.38 11.58
C PRO A 715 62.30 53.75 12.27
N SER A 716 63.11 53.87 13.32
CA SER A 716 63.26 55.13 14.08
C SER A 716 64.51 55.90 13.66
N GLY A 717 64.39 57.23 13.56
CA GLY A 717 65.48 58.15 13.29
C GLY A 717 65.71 59.13 14.44
N LYS A 718 66.74 59.98 14.33
CA LYS A 718 66.99 61.08 15.29
C LYS A 718 65.79 62.05 15.31
N ALA A 719 65.61 62.79 16.41
CA ALA A 719 64.54 63.77 16.57
C ALA A 719 64.43 64.75 15.38
N ALA A 720 63.20 65.11 15.03
CA ALA A 720 62.83 65.77 13.78
C ALA A 720 63.13 67.27 13.74
#